data_AF-A0ABC8KFM7-F1
#
_entry.id   AF-A0ABC8KFM7-F1
#
_cell.length_a   1.000
_cell.length_b   1.000
_cell.length_c   1.000
_cell.angle_alpha   90.00
_cell.angle_beta   90.00
_cell.angle_gamma   90.00
#
_symmetry.space_group_name_H-M   'P 1'
#
loop_
_entity.id
_entity.type
_entity.pdbx_description
1 polymer ?
#
loop_
_entity_poly.entity_id
_entity_poly.type
_entity_poly.pdbx_seq_one_letter_code
_entity_poly.pdbx_strand_id
1 'polypeptide(L)'
;MSPASRNSRFLSLLILSLFSIATSDDLQALLNIKSSLLTSNPGFQDSWNLNSNHCNFTGVTCDSTASVTEINLSHQGLSGSFPFSSLCDLKNLQKLSLGFNSLSGTIPSDMNNCTSLTYLDLGNNLFSGSFPNFSSLSQLQYLYLNNSAFSGVFPWKSLQNATRLVVLSLGDNPFNTTPFPEEVVILNKLSSLYLSNCSITGNIPPSIGDLTELQNLEISDSGLTGEFPPEIVKLTKLRQLEVYNNSLTGKFPPGFGSLTNLTLLDASTNYLEGDLSELRTLVNLYSLQLFENRFSGEIPPEFGEFKDLVNLSLYTNNLTGSLPQKLGSLSDFDFIDASENHLTGPVPPDMCKRGKMRALLLLQNNLSGSIPESYGNCLTLERFRVNDNLLNGTVPTKLWGLPKVEIIDLANNNFEGTISNDIKKAKMLGALYLGFNKFSDELPEEIGETEALTKLELNDNLFSGKIPSSIGKLKGLSSLKMERNGFSGEIPESIGSCSMLSELNMAQNSLSGEIPHTLGSLPTLNALNLSDNKLSGRIPQSLSSLKLSLLDLSNNGLSGRVPLSLSSYKGSFDGNPGLCSMTIKSFNRCMSPSRSHRDTHVFVLCIVFGLLILIASLVLFLYLKKTEKKGKKTLRRESWSIKSFRRMSFTEDDIIGSIKEENLIGRGGCGDVYRVVIGDGKEVAVKHIRRSSTDTFTQKNFSSTMPILKENEGRSKEFEREVQTLSSIRHLNVVKLYCSITSDDSSLLVYEYLPKGSLWDILHSCEKSNLGWETRYDIALGAAKGLEYLHHGYERPVIHRDVKSSNILLDESFKPRIADFGLAKILQANNGGLDSTHVVAGTYGYIAPEYGYTSKVNEKCDVYSFGVVLMELVTGKKPIEAEFGESKDIVNWVSNHLNSKESVMEVVDKNIGEMYREDAVKMLRVAILCTAKQPGRRPTMRSVVHMIEDAEPCRLMGIVISKEVM
;
A
#
# COMPACT_ATOMS: atom_id res chain seq x y z
N MET A 1 94.92 -41.94 23.27
CA MET A 1 95.60 -42.49 22.07
C MET A 1 94.55 -42.59 20.96
N SER A 2 94.78 -41.93 19.83
CA SER A 2 94.12 -42.23 18.53
C SER A 2 94.87 -43.40 17.85
N PRO A 3 94.42 -44.08 16.76
CA PRO A 3 93.18 -44.01 15.94
C PRO A 3 92.52 -45.37 15.55
N ALA A 4 91.32 -45.26 14.94
CA ALA A 4 90.74 -45.97 13.77
C ALA A 4 90.63 -47.52 13.68
N SER A 5 89.41 -48.04 13.41
CA SER A 5 88.90 -48.24 12.02
C SER A 5 87.51 -48.93 11.95
N ARG A 6 86.62 -48.31 11.16
CA ARG A 6 85.61 -48.84 10.20
C ARG A 6 84.81 -50.14 10.43
N ASN A 7 83.52 -49.99 10.09
CA ASN A 7 82.52 -50.97 9.64
C ASN A 7 81.60 -51.61 10.68
N SER A 8 80.48 -50.93 10.99
CA SER A 8 79.11 -51.48 10.92
C SER A 8 78.12 -50.44 11.49
N ARG A 9 77.56 -49.60 10.62
CA ARG A 9 76.38 -48.76 10.91
C ARG A 9 75.60 -48.54 9.62
N PHE A 10 74.75 -49.49 9.26
CA PHE A 10 73.69 -49.28 8.26
C PHE A 10 72.67 -50.42 8.36
N LEU A 11 71.92 -50.54 9.47
CA LEU A 11 70.66 -51.31 9.51
C LEU A 11 69.85 -51.10 10.81
N SER A 12 69.37 -49.88 11.09
CA SER A 12 68.38 -49.69 12.19
C SER A 12 67.49 -48.44 12.08
N LEU A 13 67.37 -47.81 10.91
CA LEU A 13 66.64 -46.53 10.75
C LEU A 13 65.55 -46.59 9.67
N LEU A 14 64.91 -47.75 9.51
CA LEU A 14 63.89 -47.95 8.47
C LEU A 14 62.70 -48.78 8.97
N ILE A 15 62.14 -48.43 10.15
CA ILE A 15 60.82 -48.91 10.61
C ILE A 15 60.05 -47.80 11.36
N LEU A 16 60.07 -46.56 10.87
CA LEU A 16 59.27 -45.47 11.45
C LEU A 16 58.64 -44.52 10.41
N SER A 17 58.54 -44.95 9.15
CA SER A 17 57.90 -44.16 8.08
C SER A 17 56.89 -44.97 7.26
N LEU A 18 56.09 -45.81 7.93
CA LEU A 18 54.93 -46.51 7.34
C LEU A 18 53.73 -46.45 8.30
N PHE A 19 53.27 -45.23 8.58
CA PHE A 19 51.87 -44.98 8.89
C PHE A 19 51.42 -43.82 7.99
N SER A 20 51.36 -44.08 6.67
CA SER A 20 50.39 -43.37 5.84
C SER A 20 49.01 -43.85 6.31
N ILE A 21 48.36 -43.06 7.14
CA ILE A 21 46.92 -43.23 7.40
C ILE A 21 46.26 -43.08 6.02
N ALA A 22 45.80 -44.19 5.43
CA ALA A 22 44.93 -44.12 4.28
C ALA A 22 43.64 -43.47 4.75
N THR A 23 43.48 -42.18 4.45
CA THR A 23 42.22 -41.45 4.66
C THR A 23 41.18 -42.05 3.73
N SER A 24 39.99 -42.41 4.25
CA SER A 24 38.86 -42.85 3.42
C SER A 24 38.59 -41.81 2.31
N ASP A 25 38.36 -42.25 1.07
CA ASP A 25 38.03 -41.36 -0.06
C ASP A 25 36.84 -40.44 0.29
N ASP A 26 35.87 -40.96 1.04
CA ASP A 26 34.71 -40.21 1.53
C ASP A 26 35.09 -39.10 2.52
N LEU A 27 36.05 -39.36 3.43
CA LEU A 27 36.52 -38.36 4.39
C LEU A 27 37.22 -37.21 3.66
N GLN A 28 38.01 -37.50 2.62
CA GLN A 28 38.67 -36.47 1.82
C GLN A 28 37.67 -35.60 1.06
N ALA A 29 36.65 -36.21 0.45
CA ALA A 29 35.57 -35.49 -0.22
C ALA A 29 34.82 -34.55 0.73
N LEU A 30 34.49 -35.02 1.95
CA LEU A 30 33.83 -34.21 2.98
C LEU A 30 34.71 -33.03 3.45
N LEU A 31 36.01 -33.26 3.65
CA LEU A 31 36.92 -32.17 4.06
C LEU A 31 37.10 -31.12 2.95
N ASN A 32 37.08 -31.53 1.68
CA ASN A 32 37.05 -30.60 0.55
C ASN A 32 35.76 -29.77 0.56
N ILE A 33 34.60 -30.40 0.79
CA ILE A 33 33.31 -29.70 0.93
C ILE A 33 33.37 -28.67 2.06
N LYS A 34 33.89 -29.04 3.23
CA LYS A 34 34.06 -28.10 4.35
C LYS A 34 34.89 -26.88 3.97
N SER A 35 35.97 -27.07 3.23
CA SER A 35 36.94 -26.01 2.93
C SER A 35 36.37 -24.85 2.10
N SER A 36 35.30 -25.06 1.35
CA SER A 36 34.66 -24.02 0.53
C SER A 36 33.44 -23.37 1.19
N LEU A 37 33.00 -23.87 2.35
CA LEU A 37 31.79 -23.41 3.02
C LEU A 37 32.10 -22.43 4.15
N LEU A 38 31.41 -21.29 4.11
CA LEU A 38 31.44 -20.29 5.19
C LEU A 38 30.18 -20.45 6.03
N THR A 39 30.26 -20.32 7.36
CA THR A 39 29.10 -20.39 8.24
C THR A 39 29.22 -19.45 9.43
N SER A 40 28.08 -18.94 9.90
CA SER A 40 27.96 -18.24 11.18
C SER A 40 27.72 -19.18 12.37
N ASN A 41 27.55 -20.49 12.13
CA ASN A 41 27.32 -21.52 13.16
C ASN A 41 28.60 -22.34 13.40
N PRO A 42 29.28 -22.20 14.56
CA PRO A 42 30.56 -22.88 14.81
C PRO A 42 30.42 -24.42 14.91
N GLY A 43 29.25 -24.94 15.33
CA GLY A 43 29.07 -26.36 15.62
C GLY A 43 29.25 -27.31 14.43
N PHE A 44 28.96 -26.85 13.21
CA PHE A 44 29.22 -27.60 11.97
C PHE A 44 30.71 -27.73 11.68
N GLN A 45 31.47 -26.64 11.85
CA GLN A 45 32.90 -26.65 11.54
C GLN A 45 33.71 -27.47 12.56
N ASP A 46 33.23 -27.57 13.80
CA ASP A 46 33.92 -28.30 14.85
C ASP A 46 33.88 -29.83 14.64
N SER A 47 32.75 -30.37 14.12
CA SER A 47 32.59 -31.82 13.96
C SER A 47 33.32 -32.38 12.74
N TRP A 48 33.41 -31.64 11.64
CA TRP A 48 34.07 -32.07 10.40
C TRP A 48 35.59 -31.89 10.50
N ASN A 49 36.32 -32.82 11.11
CA ASN A 49 37.77 -32.71 11.28
C ASN A 49 38.51 -34.04 11.05
N LEU A 50 39.82 -33.97 10.79
CA LEU A 50 40.68 -35.13 10.47
C LEU A 50 40.75 -36.18 11.59
N ASN A 51 40.47 -35.80 12.84
CA ASN A 51 40.62 -36.66 14.01
C ASN A 51 39.31 -37.36 14.41
N SER A 52 38.20 -37.01 13.75
CA SER A 52 36.87 -37.56 13.99
C SER A 52 36.48 -38.56 12.91
N ASN A 53 35.72 -39.59 13.27
CA ASN A 53 35.10 -40.49 12.30
C ASN A 53 34.09 -39.70 11.45
N HIS A 54 34.23 -39.74 10.11
CA HIS A 54 33.36 -38.99 9.19
C HIS A 54 31.89 -39.38 9.29
N CYS A 55 31.58 -40.61 9.69
CA CYS A 55 30.20 -41.04 9.91
C CYS A 55 29.55 -40.41 11.17
N ASN A 56 30.33 -39.73 12.01
CA ASN A 56 29.83 -38.96 13.15
C ASN A 56 29.81 -37.45 12.87
N PHE A 57 30.15 -37.03 11.65
CA PHE A 57 30.08 -35.62 11.27
C PHE A 57 28.65 -35.12 11.33
N THR A 58 28.45 -33.89 11.80
CA THR A 58 27.11 -33.29 11.86
C THR A 58 26.50 -33.28 10.46
N GLY A 59 25.31 -33.87 10.34
CA GLY A 59 24.57 -33.93 9.08
C GLY A 59 25.03 -35.03 8.11
N VAL A 60 25.94 -35.92 8.50
CA VAL A 60 26.40 -37.03 7.66
C VAL A 60 25.82 -38.36 8.16
N THR A 61 25.31 -39.18 7.23
CA THR A 61 24.88 -40.55 7.50
C THR A 61 25.71 -41.50 6.63
N CYS A 62 26.16 -42.60 7.21
CA CYS A 62 26.83 -43.68 6.49
C CYS A 62 26.02 -44.98 6.50
N ASP A 63 26.30 -45.86 5.55
CA ASP A 63 25.82 -47.24 5.56
C ASP A 63 26.64 -48.15 6.50
N SER A 64 26.29 -49.44 6.50
CA SER A 64 26.98 -50.47 7.30
C SER A 64 28.45 -50.71 6.89
N THR A 65 28.87 -50.21 5.73
CA THR A 65 30.26 -50.26 5.23
C THR A 65 31.04 -48.98 5.51
N ALA A 66 30.44 -48.04 6.27
CA ALA A 66 30.98 -46.72 6.57
C ALA A 66 31.13 -45.80 5.33
N SER A 67 30.38 -46.06 4.26
CA SER A 67 30.30 -45.16 3.11
C SER A 67 29.18 -44.14 3.26
N VAL A 68 29.40 -42.89 2.86
CA VAL A 68 28.45 -41.79 3.02
C VAL A 68 27.25 -41.97 2.10
N THR A 69 26.06 -42.04 2.69
CA THR A 69 24.78 -42.18 1.98
C THR A 69 23.92 -40.92 2.04
N GLU A 70 24.07 -40.09 3.07
CA GLU A 70 23.31 -38.85 3.20
C GLU A 70 24.17 -37.69 3.72
N ILE A 71 23.92 -36.50 3.16
CA ILE A 71 24.39 -35.22 3.67
C ILE A 71 23.17 -34.31 3.84
N ASN A 72 22.88 -33.91 5.07
CA ASN A 72 21.84 -32.95 5.43
C ASN A 72 22.43 -31.78 6.20
N LEU A 73 22.58 -30.66 5.52
CA LEU A 73 23.09 -29.39 6.05
C LEU A 73 22.06 -28.28 5.87
N SER A 74 20.76 -28.61 5.90
CA SER A 74 19.69 -27.62 5.88
C SER A 74 19.69 -26.74 7.14
N HIS A 75 19.29 -25.47 6.98
CA HIS A 75 19.18 -24.49 8.09
C HIS A 75 20.48 -24.27 8.90
N GLN A 76 21.65 -24.43 8.30
CA GLN A 76 22.95 -24.28 8.98
C GLN A 76 23.58 -22.88 8.84
N GLY A 77 22.91 -21.95 8.14
CA GLY A 77 23.45 -20.62 7.87
C GLY A 77 24.72 -20.66 7.01
N LEU A 78 24.79 -21.64 6.09
CA LEU A 78 25.91 -21.79 5.17
C LEU A 78 25.89 -20.70 4.09
N SER A 79 27.07 -20.26 3.65
CA SER A 79 27.25 -19.29 2.58
C SER A 79 28.50 -19.60 1.75
N GLY A 80 28.63 -18.94 0.60
CA GLY A 80 29.68 -19.22 -0.38
C GLY A 80 29.21 -20.21 -1.45
N SER A 81 30.16 -20.78 -2.20
CA SER A 81 29.87 -21.72 -3.28
C SER A 81 30.04 -23.17 -2.83
N PHE A 82 29.07 -24.00 -3.16
CA PHE A 82 29.10 -25.43 -2.84
C PHE A 82 29.92 -26.20 -3.88
N PRO A 83 30.89 -27.05 -3.49
CA PRO A 83 31.83 -27.68 -4.43
C PRO A 83 31.25 -29.02 -4.92
N PHE A 84 30.32 -28.95 -5.86
CA PHE A 84 29.64 -30.13 -6.42
C PHE A 84 30.57 -31.15 -7.08
N SER A 85 31.77 -30.76 -7.52
CA SER A 85 32.75 -31.68 -8.11
C SER A 85 33.23 -32.73 -7.10
N SER A 86 33.50 -32.34 -5.84
CA SER A 86 33.89 -33.27 -4.77
C SER A 86 32.72 -34.09 -4.23
N LEU A 87 31.48 -33.63 -4.45
CA LEU A 87 30.29 -34.35 -4.00
C LEU A 87 30.15 -35.70 -4.72
N CYS A 88 30.38 -35.72 -6.04
CA CYS A 88 30.19 -36.94 -6.84
C CYS A 88 31.33 -37.97 -6.68
N ASP A 89 32.35 -37.68 -5.87
CA ASP A 89 33.32 -38.68 -5.41
C ASP A 89 32.66 -39.65 -4.41
N LEU A 90 31.61 -39.22 -3.71
CA LEU A 90 30.80 -40.03 -2.80
C LEU A 90 29.84 -40.94 -3.59
N LYS A 91 30.32 -42.10 -4.06
CA LYS A 91 29.59 -42.97 -5.01
C LYS A 91 28.28 -43.53 -4.48
N ASN A 92 28.15 -43.67 -3.16
CA ASN A 92 26.95 -44.19 -2.51
C ASN A 92 26.00 -43.09 -2.00
N LEU A 93 26.30 -41.82 -2.28
CA LEU A 93 25.45 -40.71 -1.83
C LEU A 93 24.08 -40.76 -2.51
N GLN A 94 23.04 -40.90 -1.69
CA GLN A 94 21.64 -40.98 -2.11
C GLN A 94 20.87 -39.69 -1.80
N LYS A 95 21.26 -38.98 -0.74
CA LYS A 95 20.55 -37.77 -0.29
C LYS A 95 21.50 -36.61 -0.07
N LEU A 96 21.21 -35.49 -0.73
CA LEU A 96 21.80 -34.19 -0.44
C LEU A 96 20.67 -33.21 -0.09
N SER A 97 20.74 -32.61 1.10
CA SER A 97 19.86 -31.51 1.50
C SER A 97 20.67 -30.32 1.99
N LEU A 98 20.52 -29.20 1.29
CA LEU A 98 21.19 -27.93 1.53
C LEU A 98 20.18 -26.78 1.70
N GLY A 99 18.89 -27.10 1.87
CA GLY A 99 17.82 -26.12 1.87
C GLY A 99 17.93 -25.07 3.00
N PHE A 100 17.38 -23.87 2.76
CA PHE A 100 17.34 -22.77 3.73
C PHE A 100 18.74 -22.35 4.24
N ASN A 101 19.61 -22.01 3.30
CA ASN A 101 20.94 -21.45 3.55
C ASN A 101 21.13 -20.18 2.69
N SER A 102 22.36 -19.67 2.61
CA SER A 102 22.77 -18.53 1.77
C SER A 102 23.85 -18.96 0.77
N LEU A 103 23.77 -20.21 0.28
CA LEU A 103 24.68 -20.74 -0.73
C LEU A 103 24.46 -20.05 -2.08
N SER A 104 25.53 -19.83 -2.83
CA SER A 104 25.51 -19.05 -4.07
C SER A 104 26.43 -19.62 -5.15
N GLY A 105 26.40 -19.02 -6.34
CA GLY A 105 27.15 -19.49 -7.51
C GLY A 105 26.31 -20.37 -8.44
N THR A 106 26.97 -21.02 -9.40
CA THR A 106 26.33 -21.86 -10.43
C THR A 106 26.47 -23.34 -10.10
N ILE A 107 25.52 -24.16 -10.55
CA ILE A 107 25.60 -25.62 -10.42
C ILE A 107 26.34 -26.20 -11.63
N PRO A 108 27.50 -26.86 -11.47
CA PRO A 108 28.27 -27.41 -12.58
C PRO A 108 27.63 -28.67 -13.16
N SER A 109 27.91 -28.94 -14.44
CA SER A 109 27.44 -30.16 -15.15
C SER A 109 27.97 -31.47 -14.54
N ASP A 110 29.04 -31.40 -13.76
CA ASP A 110 29.67 -32.54 -13.07
C ASP A 110 28.71 -33.23 -12.10
N MET A 111 27.64 -32.55 -11.67
CA MET A 111 26.57 -33.15 -10.87
C MET A 111 25.93 -34.38 -11.56
N ASN A 112 26.03 -34.50 -12.90
CA ASN A 112 25.61 -35.70 -13.63
C ASN A 112 26.37 -36.98 -13.22
N ASN A 113 27.52 -36.85 -12.56
CA ASN A 113 28.28 -38.00 -12.07
C ASN A 113 27.71 -38.59 -10.77
N CYS A 114 26.80 -37.87 -10.09
CA CYS A 114 26.17 -38.29 -8.84
C CYS A 114 24.95 -39.22 -9.08
N THR A 115 25.11 -40.28 -9.87
CA THR A 115 23.99 -41.10 -10.39
C THR A 115 23.17 -41.85 -9.34
N SER A 116 23.69 -41.98 -8.12
CA SER A 116 23.03 -42.66 -6.99
C SER A 116 22.01 -41.77 -6.27
N LEU A 117 21.96 -40.47 -6.58
CA LEU A 117 21.06 -39.53 -5.91
C LEU A 117 19.58 -39.87 -6.14
N THR A 118 18.87 -39.96 -5.03
CA THR A 118 17.40 -40.10 -4.96
C THR A 118 16.74 -38.85 -4.40
N TYR A 119 17.46 -38.02 -3.64
CA TYR A 119 16.97 -36.80 -3.03
C TYR A 119 17.97 -35.67 -3.21
N LEU A 120 17.54 -34.59 -3.85
CA LEU A 120 18.33 -33.37 -4.04
C LEU A 120 17.49 -32.16 -3.61
N ASP A 121 17.94 -31.48 -2.56
CA ASP A 121 17.34 -30.25 -2.07
C ASP A 121 18.38 -29.13 -2.02
N LEU A 122 18.13 -28.12 -2.85
CA LEU A 122 18.89 -26.88 -2.98
C LEU A 122 18.01 -25.66 -2.70
N GLY A 123 16.76 -25.85 -2.27
CA GLY A 123 15.75 -24.79 -2.16
C GLY A 123 16.09 -23.71 -1.14
N ASN A 124 15.51 -22.52 -1.26
CA ASN A 124 15.74 -21.39 -0.34
C ASN A 124 17.24 -21.04 -0.16
N ASN A 125 17.91 -20.76 -1.28
CA ASN A 125 19.31 -20.34 -1.36
C ASN A 125 19.48 -19.14 -2.31
N LEU A 126 20.71 -18.78 -2.66
CA LEU A 126 21.08 -17.63 -3.51
C LEU A 126 21.92 -18.08 -4.73
N PHE A 127 21.56 -19.22 -5.34
CA PHE A 127 22.23 -19.70 -6.55
C PHE A 127 21.98 -18.77 -7.74
N SER A 128 22.62 -19.05 -8.88
CA SER A 128 22.52 -18.22 -10.08
C SER A 128 22.75 -19.04 -11.34
N GLY A 129 22.34 -18.50 -12.48
CA GLY A 129 22.47 -19.17 -13.77
C GLY A 129 21.47 -20.32 -13.96
N SER A 130 21.62 -21.06 -15.05
CA SER A 130 20.74 -22.17 -15.40
C SER A 130 21.05 -23.42 -14.58
N PHE A 131 20.01 -24.20 -14.31
CA PHE A 131 20.17 -25.54 -13.76
C PHE A 131 20.71 -26.47 -14.86
N PRO A 132 21.80 -27.22 -14.62
CA PRO A 132 22.42 -28.04 -15.65
C PRO A 132 21.53 -29.23 -16.01
N ASN A 133 21.75 -29.81 -17.20
CA ASN A 133 21.14 -31.10 -17.56
C ASN A 133 21.39 -32.12 -16.44
N PHE A 134 20.37 -32.91 -16.13
CA PHE A 134 20.41 -33.94 -15.08
C PHE A 134 19.87 -35.30 -15.57
N SER A 135 19.92 -35.56 -16.88
CA SER A 135 19.35 -36.78 -17.50
C SER A 135 19.97 -38.08 -16.98
N SER A 136 21.17 -38.03 -16.39
CA SER A 136 21.83 -39.20 -15.77
C SER A 136 21.30 -39.52 -14.36
N LEU A 137 20.62 -38.58 -13.70
CA LEU A 137 20.08 -38.73 -12.35
C LEU A 137 18.72 -39.47 -12.37
N SER A 138 18.66 -40.63 -13.02
CA SER A 138 17.41 -41.37 -13.23
C SER A 138 16.82 -42.00 -11.95
N GLN A 139 17.58 -42.00 -10.86
CA GLN A 139 17.12 -42.50 -9.55
C GLN A 139 16.39 -41.45 -8.71
N LEU A 140 16.36 -40.19 -9.19
CA LEU A 140 15.81 -39.06 -8.45
C LEU A 140 14.32 -39.24 -8.18
N GLN A 141 13.95 -39.05 -6.91
CA GLN A 141 12.59 -39.11 -6.39
C GLN A 141 12.13 -37.74 -5.86
N TYR A 142 13.07 -36.93 -5.36
CA TYR A 142 12.79 -35.62 -4.79
C TYR A 142 13.75 -34.58 -5.37
N LEU A 143 13.20 -33.53 -5.97
CA LEU A 143 13.95 -32.39 -6.47
C LEU A 143 13.35 -31.09 -5.93
N TYR A 144 14.10 -30.42 -5.06
CA TYR A 144 13.75 -29.10 -4.53
C TYR A 144 14.76 -28.05 -4.97
N LEU A 145 14.29 -27.11 -5.79
CA LEU A 145 15.06 -25.97 -6.31
C LEU A 145 14.38 -24.64 -6.02
N ASN A 146 13.23 -24.65 -5.36
CA ASN A 146 12.38 -23.47 -5.20
C ASN A 146 13.07 -22.31 -4.47
N ASN A 147 12.69 -21.07 -4.78
CA ASN A 147 13.19 -19.85 -4.15
C ASN A 147 14.73 -19.81 -4.04
N SER A 148 15.42 -20.05 -5.16
CA SER A 148 16.89 -20.22 -5.16
C SER A 148 17.62 -19.38 -6.19
N ALA A 149 16.92 -18.43 -6.82
CA ALA A 149 17.43 -17.52 -7.85
C ALA A 149 18.00 -18.21 -9.11
N PHE A 150 17.58 -19.45 -9.40
CA PHE A 150 17.89 -20.10 -10.68
C PHE A 150 17.22 -19.33 -11.83
N SER A 151 17.97 -19.11 -12.90
CA SER A 151 17.53 -18.31 -14.04
C SER A 151 17.80 -19.02 -15.36
N GLY A 152 17.30 -18.50 -16.47
CA GLY A 152 17.57 -19.13 -17.77
C GLY A 152 16.62 -20.30 -18.05
N VAL A 153 16.98 -21.14 -19.03
CA VAL A 153 16.14 -22.27 -19.44
C VAL A 153 16.32 -23.45 -18.49
N PHE A 154 15.23 -23.89 -17.85
CA PHE A 154 15.22 -25.14 -17.10
C PHE A 154 15.31 -26.35 -18.06
N PRO A 155 16.12 -27.38 -17.78
CA PRO A 155 16.35 -28.48 -18.71
C PRO A 155 15.22 -29.53 -18.65
N TRP A 156 14.00 -29.14 -19.06
CA TRP A 156 12.76 -29.94 -19.02
C TRP A 156 12.92 -31.37 -19.57
N LYS A 157 13.67 -31.53 -20.67
CA LYS A 157 13.95 -32.85 -21.28
C LYS A 157 14.63 -33.84 -20.33
N SER A 158 15.32 -33.37 -19.29
CA SER A 158 15.92 -34.24 -18.27
C SER A 158 14.86 -35.02 -17.48
N LEU A 159 13.65 -34.47 -17.36
CA LEU A 159 12.53 -35.13 -16.67
C LEU A 159 12.08 -36.42 -17.36
N GLN A 160 12.32 -36.58 -18.67
CA GLN A 160 11.99 -37.81 -19.41
C GLN A 160 12.69 -39.05 -18.83
N ASN A 161 13.87 -38.86 -18.21
CA ASN A 161 14.63 -39.93 -17.57
C ASN A 161 14.35 -40.05 -16.07
N ALA A 162 13.80 -39.01 -15.44
CA ALA A 162 13.55 -38.94 -14.00
C ALA A 162 12.14 -39.44 -13.63
N THR A 163 11.71 -40.56 -14.23
CA THR A 163 10.35 -41.12 -14.08
C THR A 163 10.02 -41.64 -12.67
N ARG A 164 11.00 -41.65 -11.76
CA ARG A 164 10.81 -42.00 -10.34
C ARG A 164 10.43 -40.80 -9.48
N LEU A 165 10.39 -39.58 -10.04
CA LEU A 165 10.04 -38.36 -9.31
C LEU A 165 8.68 -38.46 -8.63
N VAL A 166 8.70 -38.14 -7.34
CA VAL A 166 7.55 -38.02 -6.44
C VAL A 166 7.30 -36.56 -6.09
N VAL A 167 8.35 -35.75 -5.97
CA VAL A 167 8.26 -34.31 -5.73
C VAL A 167 9.12 -33.54 -6.73
N LEU A 168 8.50 -32.57 -7.38
CA LEU A 168 9.16 -31.59 -8.24
C LEU A 168 8.79 -30.19 -7.75
N SER A 169 9.77 -29.51 -7.17
CA SER A 169 9.60 -28.18 -6.59
C SER A 169 10.57 -27.21 -7.24
N LEU A 170 10.07 -26.40 -8.17
CA LEU A 170 10.85 -25.42 -8.95
C LEU A 170 10.45 -23.98 -8.66
N GLY A 171 9.33 -23.77 -7.94
CA GLY A 171 8.68 -22.48 -7.67
C GLY A 171 9.59 -21.30 -7.30
N ASP A 172 9.14 -20.08 -7.52
CA ASP A 172 9.86 -18.86 -7.12
C ASP A 172 11.28 -18.75 -7.71
N ASN A 173 11.41 -19.01 -9.01
CA ASN A 173 12.69 -18.85 -9.71
C ASN A 173 12.48 -18.09 -11.04
N PRO A 174 13.37 -17.15 -11.40
CA PRO A 174 13.30 -16.39 -12.64
C PRO A 174 13.71 -17.20 -13.88
N PHE A 175 13.10 -18.36 -14.10
CA PHE A 175 13.30 -19.15 -15.32
C PHE A 175 12.72 -18.43 -16.55
N ASN A 176 13.23 -18.79 -17.74
CA ASN A 176 12.64 -18.35 -19.00
C ASN A 176 11.17 -18.77 -19.08
N THR A 177 10.33 -17.87 -19.63
CA THR A 177 8.97 -18.21 -20.01
C THR A 177 8.90 -19.47 -20.86
N THR A 178 7.99 -20.36 -20.47
CA THR A 178 7.68 -21.59 -21.20
C THR A 178 6.18 -21.85 -21.14
N PRO A 179 5.57 -22.45 -22.19
CA PRO A 179 4.29 -23.13 -22.03
C PRO A 179 4.36 -24.19 -20.93
N PHE A 180 3.22 -24.65 -20.43
CA PHE A 180 3.17 -25.78 -19.50
C PHE A 180 3.95 -26.98 -20.09
N PRO A 181 4.99 -27.48 -19.40
CA PRO A 181 5.91 -28.47 -19.96
C PRO A 181 5.29 -29.88 -20.04
N GLU A 182 5.21 -30.43 -21.24
CA GLU A 182 4.68 -31.79 -21.51
C GLU A 182 5.51 -32.89 -20.80
N GLU A 183 6.79 -32.63 -20.52
CA GLU A 183 7.63 -33.56 -19.77
C GLU A 183 7.23 -33.71 -18.29
N VAL A 184 6.40 -32.82 -17.75
CA VAL A 184 5.90 -32.95 -16.37
C VAL A 184 4.75 -33.96 -16.31
N VAL A 185 3.85 -33.96 -17.30
CA VAL A 185 2.64 -34.81 -17.28
C VAL A 185 2.92 -36.30 -17.51
N ILE A 186 4.15 -36.67 -17.89
CA ILE A 186 4.59 -38.07 -17.98
C ILE A 186 5.06 -38.66 -16.63
N LEU A 187 5.22 -37.82 -15.59
CA LEU A 187 5.73 -38.24 -14.28
C LEU A 187 4.63 -38.84 -13.40
N ASN A 188 4.12 -40.01 -13.76
CA ASN A 188 2.94 -40.62 -13.11
C ASN A 188 3.07 -40.95 -11.60
N LYS A 189 4.27 -40.89 -11.02
CA LYS A 189 4.50 -41.07 -9.57
C LYS A 189 4.46 -39.75 -8.79
N LEU A 190 4.29 -38.63 -9.48
CA LEU A 190 4.36 -37.31 -8.88
C LEU A 190 3.20 -37.11 -7.92
N SER A 191 3.55 -36.85 -6.65
CA SER A 191 2.61 -36.56 -5.58
C SER A 191 2.57 -35.07 -5.24
N SER A 192 3.61 -34.31 -5.57
CA SER A 192 3.65 -32.86 -5.35
C SER A 192 4.36 -32.17 -6.51
N LEU A 193 3.68 -31.18 -7.07
CA LEU A 193 4.17 -30.32 -8.14
C LEU A 193 4.06 -28.87 -7.72
N TYR A 194 5.21 -28.20 -7.60
CA TYR A 194 5.27 -26.78 -7.28
C TYR A 194 6.05 -26.02 -8.36
N LEU A 195 5.31 -25.24 -9.14
CA LEU A 195 5.80 -24.43 -10.25
C LEU A 195 5.31 -22.97 -10.20
N SER A 196 4.75 -22.51 -9.08
CA SER A 196 4.28 -21.13 -8.97
C SER A 196 5.42 -20.14 -9.18
N ASN A 197 5.15 -18.99 -9.79
CA ASN A 197 6.16 -17.96 -10.05
C ASN A 197 7.42 -18.54 -10.78
N CYS A 198 7.21 -19.41 -11.76
CA CYS A 198 8.24 -19.98 -12.65
C CYS A 198 8.08 -19.56 -14.12
N SER A 199 7.40 -18.44 -14.38
CA SER A 199 7.12 -17.95 -15.74
C SER A 199 6.41 -18.97 -16.65
N ILE A 200 5.58 -19.86 -16.09
CA ILE A 200 4.79 -20.81 -16.89
C ILE A 200 3.60 -20.09 -17.49
N THR A 201 3.31 -20.36 -18.76
CA THR A 201 2.25 -19.69 -19.54
C THR A 201 1.41 -20.68 -20.33
N GLY A 202 0.36 -20.17 -20.96
CA GLY A 202 -0.54 -20.97 -21.79
C GLY A 202 -1.52 -21.77 -20.94
N ASN A 203 -2.10 -22.81 -21.53
CA ASN A 203 -3.19 -23.55 -20.91
C ASN A 203 -2.66 -24.68 -20.02
N ILE A 204 -3.43 -25.04 -18.99
CA ILE A 204 -3.23 -26.29 -18.26
C ILE A 204 -3.62 -27.44 -19.21
N PRO A 205 -2.70 -28.37 -19.55
CA PRO A 205 -2.98 -29.41 -20.54
C PRO A 205 -3.96 -30.45 -19.98
N PRO A 206 -4.85 -31.04 -20.82
CA PRO A 206 -5.73 -32.14 -20.41
C PRO A 206 -5.00 -33.32 -19.74
N SER A 207 -3.79 -33.62 -20.20
CA SER A 207 -2.93 -34.67 -19.64
C SER A 207 -2.50 -34.42 -18.18
N ILE A 208 -2.77 -33.24 -17.60
CA ILE A 208 -2.61 -33.06 -16.15
C ILE A 208 -3.40 -34.10 -15.35
N GLY A 209 -4.56 -34.54 -15.87
CA GLY A 209 -5.41 -35.56 -15.26
C GLY A 209 -4.80 -36.96 -15.23
N ASP A 210 -3.68 -37.19 -15.92
CA ASP A 210 -2.97 -38.47 -15.92
C ASP A 210 -2.04 -38.61 -14.69
N LEU A 211 -1.76 -37.52 -13.97
CA LEU A 211 -0.97 -37.52 -12.73
C LEU A 211 -1.80 -37.98 -11.51
N THR A 212 -2.37 -39.19 -11.56
CA THR A 212 -3.36 -39.66 -10.57
C THR A 212 -2.84 -39.80 -9.13
N GLU A 213 -1.53 -39.78 -8.92
CA GLU A 213 -0.89 -39.77 -7.59
C GLU A 213 -0.79 -38.37 -6.96
N LEU A 214 -1.13 -37.32 -7.71
CA LEU A 214 -0.94 -35.93 -7.30
C LEU A 214 -1.82 -35.57 -6.09
N GLN A 215 -1.17 -35.06 -5.05
CA GLN A 215 -1.79 -34.57 -3.81
C GLN A 215 -1.71 -33.05 -3.71
N ASN A 216 -0.60 -32.45 -4.17
CA ASN A 216 -0.39 -31.00 -4.12
C ASN A 216 -0.06 -30.48 -5.52
N LEU A 217 -0.86 -29.55 -6.02
CA LEU A 217 -0.66 -28.85 -7.28
C LEU A 217 -0.63 -27.34 -7.04
N GLU A 218 0.56 -26.75 -7.20
CA GLU A 218 0.78 -25.32 -7.00
C GLU A 218 1.40 -24.72 -8.28
N ILE A 219 0.60 -23.94 -9.01
CA ILE A 219 0.93 -23.33 -10.30
C ILE A 219 0.45 -21.87 -10.36
N SER A 220 0.49 -21.20 -9.21
CA SER A 220 0.02 -19.83 -9.00
C SER A 220 1.04 -18.79 -9.51
N ASP A 221 0.68 -17.51 -9.50
CA ASP A 221 1.58 -16.41 -9.87
C ASP A 221 2.28 -16.66 -11.22
N SER A 222 1.52 -17.16 -12.18
CA SER A 222 2.00 -17.57 -13.49
C SER A 222 1.17 -16.88 -14.58
N GLY A 223 1.59 -16.98 -15.84
CA GLY A 223 0.84 -16.44 -16.97
C GLY A 223 -0.12 -17.46 -17.56
N LEU A 224 -0.72 -18.33 -16.74
CA LEU A 224 -1.61 -19.38 -17.23
C LEU A 224 -2.94 -18.77 -17.72
N THR A 225 -3.44 -19.32 -18.82
CA THR A 225 -4.64 -18.86 -19.51
C THR A 225 -5.60 -20.01 -19.77
N GLY A 226 -6.78 -19.70 -20.29
CA GLY A 226 -7.77 -20.71 -20.69
C GLY A 226 -8.56 -21.27 -19.52
N GLU A 227 -9.32 -22.33 -19.77
CA GLU A 227 -10.19 -22.96 -18.78
C GLU A 227 -9.50 -24.10 -18.03
N PHE A 228 -10.05 -24.49 -16.89
CA PHE A 228 -9.68 -25.76 -16.27
C PHE A 228 -9.99 -26.94 -17.21
N PRO A 229 -9.03 -27.83 -17.49
CA PRO A 229 -9.32 -29.01 -18.30
C PRO A 229 -10.30 -29.94 -17.55
N PRO A 230 -11.34 -30.48 -18.22
CA PRO A 230 -12.27 -31.42 -17.58
C PRO A 230 -11.60 -32.62 -16.93
N GLU A 231 -10.45 -33.05 -17.45
CA GLU A 231 -9.66 -34.17 -16.93
C GLU A 231 -9.09 -33.94 -15.52
N ILE A 232 -9.05 -32.69 -15.02
CA ILE A 232 -8.58 -32.39 -13.67
C ILE A 232 -9.37 -33.16 -12.59
N VAL A 233 -10.63 -33.52 -12.88
CA VAL A 233 -11.50 -34.31 -11.99
C VAL A 233 -10.98 -35.73 -11.72
N LYS A 234 -10.03 -36.23 -12.54
CA LYS A 234 -9.38 -37.53 -12.33
C LYS A 234 -8.42 -37.53 -11.14
N LEU A 235 -7.98 -36.36 -10.68
CA LEU A 235 -7.00 -36.18 -9.60
C LEU A 235 -7.60 -36.42 -8.21
N THR A 236 -8.24 -37.56 -7.99
CA THR A 236 -9.02 -37.86 -6.77
C THR A 236 -8.19 -37.91 -5.47
N LYS A 237 -6.85 -37.95 -5.56
CA LYS A 237 -5.92 -37.85 -4.42
C LYS A 237 -5.55 -36.40 -4.05
N LEU A 238 -5.97 -35.41 -4.85
CA LEU A 238 -5.63 -34.01 -4.67
C LEU A 238 -6.16 -33.50 -3.32
N ARG A 239 -5.27 -32.90 -2.55
CA ARG A 239 -5.50 -32.29 -1.23
C ARG A 239 -5.34 -30.78 -1.25
N GLN A 240 -4.47 -30.27 -2.12
CA GLN A 240 -4.19 -28.86 -2.29
C GLN A 240 -4.14 -28.52 -3.78
N LEU A 241 -4.92 -27.51 -4.16
CA LEU A 241 -4.91 -26.90 -5.49
C LEU A 241 -4.77 -25.39 -5.35
N GLU A 242 -3.64 -24.86 -5.78
CA GLU A 242 -3.37 -23.42 -5.81
C GLU A 242 -3.04 -22.97 -7.23
N VAL A 243 -3.92 -22.14 -7.78
CA VAL A 243 -3.81 -21.58 -9.14
C VAL A 243 -4.09 -20.07 -9.16
N TYR A 244 -3.93 -19.39 -8.02
CA TYR A 244 -4.26 -17.98 -7.89
C TYR A 244 -3.34 -17.07 -8.70
N ASN A 245 -3.82 -15.85 -8.97
CA ASN A 245 -3.06 -14.81 -9.67
C ASN A 245 -2.53 -15.28 -11.04
N ASN A 246 -3.46 -15.80 -11.85
CA ASN A 246 -3.28 -16.20 -13.23
C ASN A 246 -4.33 -15.47 -14.10
N SER A 247 -4.49 -15.88 -15.36
CA SER A 247 -5.53 -15.39 -16.28
C SER A 247 -6.50 -16.51 -16.69
N LEU A 248 -6.83 -17.42 -15.77
CA LEU A 248 -7.76 -18.52 -16.02
C LEU A 248 -9.19 -18.00 -16.18
N THR A 249 -9.93 -18.61 -17.10
CA THR A 249 -11.31 -18.26 -17.46
C THR A 249 -12.25 -19.45 -17.33
N GLY A 250 -13.53 -19.25 -17.61
CA GLY A 250 -14.52 -20.34 -17.62
C GLY A 250 -14.94 -20.78 -16.23
N LYS A 251 -15.65 -21.90 -16.16
CA LYS A 251 -16.27 -22.41 -14.94
C LYS A 251 -15.43 -23.53 -14.32
N PHE A 252 -15.73 -23.88 -13.07
CA PHE A 252 -15.33 -25.20 -12.57
C PHE A 252 -15.98 -26.29 -13.45
N PRO A 253 -15.20 -27.29 -13.94
CA PRO A 253 -15.72 -28.28 -14.87
C PRO A 253 -16.71 -29.23 -14.18
N PRO A 254 -17.67 -29.81 -14.91
CA PRO A 254 -18.61 -30.77 -14.35
C PRO A 254 -17.90 -31.96 -13.69
N GLY A 255 -18.29 -32.26 -12.45
CA GLY A 255 -17.68 -33.35 -11.67
C GLY A 255 -16.47 -32.91 -10.84
N PHE A 256 -16.12 -31.62 -10.81
CA PHE A 256 -15.06 -31.09 -9.93
C PHE A 256 -15.31 -31.42 -8.45
N GLY A 257 -16.58 -31.51 -8.05
CA GLY A 257 -16.98 -31.96 -6.71
C GLY A 257 -16.56 -33.40 -6.34
N SER A 258 -16.07 -34.20 -7.30
CA SER A 258 -15.52 -35.54 -7.04
C SER A 258 -14.15 -35.52 -6.35
N LEU A 259 -13.47 -34.37 -6.32
CA LEU A 259 -12.18 -34.16 -5.64
C LEU A 259 -12.34 -34.08 -4.12
N THR A 260 -13.00 -35.07 -3.52
CA THR A 260 -13.43 -35.06 -2.11
C THR A 260 -12.30 -35.04 -1.07
N ASN A 261 -11.07 -35.34 -1.48
CA ASN A 261 -9.87 -35.22 -0.63
C ASN A 261 -9.32 -33.79 -0.56
N LEU A 262 -9.88 -32.84 -1.33
CA LEU A 262 -9.42 -31.47 -1.37
C LEU A 262 -9.69 -30.78 -0.04
N THR A 263 -8.63 -30.24 0.54
CA THR A 263 -8.63 -29.52 1.82
C THR A 263 -8.29 -28.04 1.63
N LEU A 264 -7.52 -27.69 0.60
CA LEU A 264 -7.17 -26.32 0.26
C LEU A 264 -7.44 -26.08 -1.21
N LEU A 265 -8.29 -25.10 -1.51
CA LEU A 265 -8.54 -24.59 -2.84
C LEU A 265 -8.31 -23.10 -2.87
N ASP A 266 -7.29 -22.66 -3.63
CA ASP A 266 -7.08 -21.26 -3.96
C ASP A 266 -7.09 -21.06 -5.48
N ALA A 267 -8.13 -20.38 -5.95
CA ALA A 267 -8.28 -19.98 -7.35
C ALA A 267 -8.56 -18.47 -7.46
N SER A 268 -8.12 -17.70 -6.47
CA SER A 268 -8.33 -16.26 -6.39
C SER A 268 -7.58 -15.47 -7.47
N THR A 269 -7.96 -14.20 -7.68
CA THR A 269 -7.32 -13.28 -8.64
C THR A 269 -7.18 -13.91 -10.03
N ASN A 270 -8.31 -14.24 -10.64
CA ASN A 270 -8.42 -14.83 -11.99
C ASN A 270 -9.65 -14.24 -12.70
N TYR A 271 -10.03 -14.79 -13.85
CA TYR A 271 -11.24 -14.42 -14.58
C TYR A 271 -12.28 -15.56 -14.60
N LEU A 272 -12.29 -16.42 -13.57
CA LEU A 272 -13.21 -17.54 -13.46
C LEU A 272 -14.64 -17.05 -13.29
N GLU A 273 -15.59 -17.77 -13.88
CA GLU A 273 -17.01 -17.41 -13.93
C GLU A 273 -17.91 -18.61 -13.58
N GLY A 274 -19.23 -18.42 -13.67
CA GLY A 274 -20.22 -19.44 -13.33
C GLY A 274 -20.56 -19.48 -11.84
N ASP A 275 -21.33 -20.49 -11.45
CA ASP A 275 -21.76 -20.70 -10.08
C ASP A 275 -20.86 -21.68 -9.31
N LEU A 276 -21.08 -21.77 -8.00
CA LEU A 276 -20.26 -22.58 -7.09
C LEU A 276 -20.84 -24.00 -6.86
N SER A 277 -21.82 -24.45 -7.66
CA SER A 277 -22.54 -25.71 -7.43
C SER A 277 -21.65 -26.95 -7.51
N GLU A 278 -20.55 -26.88 -8.24
CA GLU A 278 -19.56 -27.95 -8.35
C GLU A 278 -18.73 -28.12 -7.08
N LEU A 279 -18.73 -27.15 -6.16
CA LEU A 279 -17.99 -27.22 -4.91
C LEU A 279 -18.80 -27.83 -3.75
N ARG A 280 -20.11 -28.06 -3.94
CA ARG A 280 -21.07 -28.42 -2.86
C ARG A 280 -20.73 -29.73 -2.11
N THR A 281 -19.96 -30.62 -2.73
CA THR A 281 -19.61 -31.94 -2.16
C THR A 281 -18.23 -31.96 -1.49
N LEU A 282 -17.47 -30.86 -1.53
CA LEU A 282 -16.11 -30.77 -1.02
C LEU A 282 -16.07 -30.51 0.51
N VAL A 283 -16.71 -31.39 1.27
CA VAL A 283 -16.98 -31.21 2.72
C VAL A 283 -15.74 -31.21 3.61
N ASN A 284 -14.59 -31.63 3.09
CA ASN A 284 -13.30 -31.66 3.79
C ASN A 284 -12.45 -30.39 3.55
N LEU A 285 -13.00 -29.39 2.85
CA LEU A 285 -12.32 -28.11 2.66
C LEU A 285 -12.06 -27.44 4.00
N TYR A 286 -10.79 -27.14 4.23
CA TYR A 286 -10.26 -26.36 5.34
C TYR A 286 -10.12 -24.88 4.98
N SER A 287 -9.68 -24.58 3.75
CA SER A 287 -9.55 -23.22 3.23
C SER A 287 -10.08 -23.13 1.80
N LEU A 288 -10.95 -22.16 1.55
CA LEU A 288 -11.51 -21.86 0.23
C LEU A 288 -11.31 -20.38 -0.09
N GLN A 289 -10.50 -20.11 -1.12
CA GLN A 289 -10.15 -18.77 -1.58
C GLN A 289 -10.55 -18.61 -3.05
N LEU A 290 -11.56 -17.78 -3.32
CA LEU A 290 -12.12 -17.53 -4.66
C LEU A 290 -12.29 -16.04 -4.97
N PHE A 291 -11.69 -15.16 -4.16
CA PHE A 291 -11.84 -13.72 -4.28
C PHE A 291 -11.26 -13.18 -5.60
N GLU A 292 -11.65 -11.96 -5.98
CA GLU A 292 -11.22 -11.28 -7.21
C GLU A 292 -11.41 -12.16 -8.47
N ASN A 293 -12.65 -12.56 -8.72
CA ASN A 293 -13.07 -13.34 -9.89
C ASN A 293 -14.39 -12.80 -10.44
N ARG A 294 -15.07 -13.56 -11.30
CA ARG A 294 -16.38 -13.25 -11.87
C ARG A 294 -17.43 -14.31 -11.51
N PHE A 295 -17.27 -15.00 -10.38
CA PHE A 295 -18.25 -15.99 -9.92
C PHE A 295 -19.59 -15.33 -9.66
N SER A 296 -20.67 -16.05 -9.95
CA SER A 296 -22.04 -15.56 -9.90
C SER A 296 -22.99 -16.62 -9.34
N GLY A 297 -24.28 -16.31 -9.20
CA GLY A 297 -25.25 -17.24 -8.61
C GLY A 297 -25.15 -17.30 -7.09
N GLU A 298 -25.81 -18.29 -6.48
CA GLU A 298 -25.89 -18.41 -5.02
C GLU A 298 -24.74 -19.24 -4.45
N ILE A 299 -24.38 -18.96 -3.20
CA ILE A 299 -23.48 -19.82 -2.42
C ILE A 299 -24.27 -21.08 -2.01
N PRO A 300 -23.84 -22.30 -2.37
CA PRO A 300 -24.59 -23.52 -2.11
C PRO A 300 -24.89 -23.70 -0.61
N PRO A 301 -26.13 -24.08 -0.24
CA PRO A 301 -26.50 -24.28 1.16
C PRO A 301 -25.67 -25.38 1.85
N GLU A 302 -25.14 -26.33 1.08
CA GLU A 302 -24.25 -27.40 1.54
C GLU A 302 -22.94 -26.90 2.17
N PHE A 303 -22.52 -25.65 1.89
CA PHE A 303 -21.36 -25.05 2.59
C PHE A 303 -21.60 -24.98 4.10
N GLY A 304 -22.86 -25.00 4.55
CA GLY A 304 -23.22 -25.13 5.96
C GLY A 304 -22.84 -26.46 6.60
N GLU A 305 -22.53 -27.49 5.81
CA GLU A 305 -22.17 -28.83 6.27
C GLU A 305 -20.63 -29.05 6.27
N PHE A 306 -19.83 -28.04 5.90
CA PHE A 306 -18.37 -28.15 5.83
C PHE A 306 -17.77 -28.06 7.24
N LYS A 307 -17.56 -29.22 7.86
CA LYS A 307 -17.10 -29.37 9.25
C LYS A 307 -15.65 -28.92 9.49
N ASP A 308 -14.82 -28.94 8.45
CA ASP A 308 -13.39 -28.64 8.56
C ASP A 308 -13.05 -27.21 8.10
N LEU A 309 -14.03 -26.46 7.59
CA LEU A 309 -13.82 -25.13 7.00
C LEU A 309 -13.42 -24.10 8.06
N VAL A 310 -12.24 -23.53 7.92
CA VAL A 310 -11.67 -22.52 8.82
C VAL A 310 -11.65 -21.15 8.15
N ASN A 311 -11.26 -21.08 6.87
CA ASN A 311 -11.11 -19.82 6.13
C ASN A 311 -11.97 -19.83 4.86
N LEU A 312 -12.77 -18.78 4.66
CA LEU A 312 -13.56 -18.58 3.45
C LEU A 312 -13.40 -17.16 2.93
N SER A 313 -12.90 -17.00 1.70
CA SER A 313 -12.79 -15.69 1.04
C SER A 313 -13.42 -15.73 -0.34
N LEU A 314 -14.41 -14.87 -0.55
CA LEU A 314 -15.25 -14.77 -1.74
C LEU A 314 -15.35 -13.32 -2.26
N TYR A 315 -14.58 -12.38 -1.68
CA TYR A 315 -14.76 -10.96 -1.94
C TYR A 315 -14.49 -10.56 -3.41
N THR A 316 -15.07 -9.44 -3.84
CA THR A 316 -14.93 -8.91 -5.21
C THR A 316 -15.32 -9.97 -6.25
N ASN A 317 -16.60 -10.37 -6.24
CA ASN A 317 -17.24 -11.27 -7.20
C ASN A 317 -18.66 -10.76 -7.51
N ASN A 318 -19.44 -11.54 -8.28
CA ASN A 318 -20.81 -11.24 -8.65
C ASN A 318 -21.83 -12.20 -7.99
N LEU A 319 -21.52 -12.70 -6.78
CA LEU A 319 -22.36 -13.65 -6.06
C LEU A 319 -23.65 -13.01 -5.54
N THR A 320 -24.73 -13.77 -5.58
CA THR A 320 -26.10 -13.35 -5.23
C THR A 320 -26.71 -14.29 -4.18
N GLY A 321 -27.98 -14.06 -3.82
CA GLY A 321 -28.69 -14.91 -2.85
C GLY A 321 -28.22 -14.66 -1.42
N SER A 322 -28.56 -15.56 -0.50
CA SER A 322 -28.21 -15.43 0.92
C SER A 322 -27.01 -16.28 1.33
N LEU A 323 -26.25 -15.81 2.31
CA LEU A 323 -25.29 -16.68 2.99
C LEU A 323 -26.03 -17.88 3.64
N PRO A 324 -25.52 -19.12 3.49
CA PRO A 324 -26.13 -20.29 4.12
C PRO A 324 -26.23 -20.11 5.64
N GLN A 325 -27.43 -20.29 6.21
CA GLN A 325 -27.67 -19.99 7.63
C GLN A 325 -26.93 -20.94 8.59
N LYS A 326 -26.48 -22.10 8.10
CA LYS A 326 -25.65 -23.05 8.84
C LYS A 326 -24.14 -22.86 8.62
N LEU A 327 -23.73 -21.89 7.80
CA LEU A 327 -22.31 -21.65 7.50
C LEU A 327 -21.50 -21.51 8.80
N GLY A 328 -20.37 -22.19 8.88
CA GLY A 328 -19.47 -22.18 10.04
C GLY A 328 -20.04 -22.83 11.32
N SER A 329 -21.28 -23.32 11.33
CA SER A 329 -21.92 -23.85 12.55
C SER A 329 -21.30 -25.16 13.06
N LEU A 330 -20.68 -25.93 12.16
CA LEU A 330 -20.05 -27.21 12.45
C LEU A 330 -18.53 -27.15 12.55
N SER A 331 -17.91 -26.03 12.18
CA SER A 331 -16.45 -25.92 12.02
C SER A 331 -15.81 -24.99 13.03
N ASP A 332 -14.49 -25.10 13.16
CA ASP A 332 -13.66 -24.18 13.93
C ASP A 332 -13.43 -22.88 13.12
N PHE A 333 -14.52 -22.30 12.61
CA PHE A 333 -14.52 -21.21 11.65
C PHE A 333 -13.85 -19.97 12.23
N ASP A 334 -12.81 -19.50 11.53
CA ASP A 334 -11.91 -18.46 12.00
C ASP A 334 -12.11 -17.14 11.23
N PHE A 335 -12.23 -17.25 9.91
CA PHE A 335 -12.21 -16.11 9.02
C PHE A 335 -13.24 -16.25 7.90
N ILE A 336 -14.03 -15.19 7.70
CA ILE A 336 -14.84 -15.00 6.49
C ILE A 336 -14.64 -13.60 5.91
N ASP A 337 -14.42 -13.56 4.59
CA ASP A 337 -14.57 -12.36 3.79
C ASP A 337 -15.45 -12.63 2.57
N ALA A 338 -16.68 -12.10 2.59
CA ALA A 338 -17.61 -12.18 1.47
C ALA A 338 -18.02 -10.79 0.98
N SER A 339 -17.13 -9.82 1.16
CA SER A 339 -17.36 -8.41 0.85
C SER A 339 -17.50 -8.16 -0.67
N GLU A 340 -17.99 -6.99 -1.07
CA GLU A 340 -18.00 -6.58 -2.49
C GLU A 340 -18.67 -7.60 -3.43
N ASN A 341 -19.91 -7.96 -3.10
CA ASN A 341 -20.74 -8.87 -3.88
C ASN A 341 -22.19 -8.33 -3.93
N HIS A 342 -23.15 -9.15 -4.34
CA HIS A 342 -24.57 -8.84 -4.35
C HIS A 342 -25.35 -9.73 -3.38
N LEU A 343 -24.73 -10.11 -2.26
CA LEU A 343 -25.34 -10.98 -1.26
C LEU A 343 -26.50 -10.27 -0.54
N THR A 344 -27.51 -11.05 -0.16
CA THR A 344 -28.77 -10.60 0.44
C THR A 344 -29.12 -11.44 1.68
N GLY A 345 -30.21 -11.08 2.36
CA GLY A 345 -30.69 -11.83 3.51
C GLY A 345 -29.84 -11.62 4.78
N PRO A 346 -30.12 -12.39 5.83
CA PRO A 346 -29.52 -12.16 7.15
C PRO A 346 -28.12 -12.75 7.30
N VAL A 347 -27.34 -12.12 8.18
CA VAL A 347 -26.06 -12.65 8.66
C VAL A 347 -26.31 -13.99 9.37
N PRO A 348 -25.64 -15.09 8.97
CA PRO A 348 -25.82 -16.38 9.61
C PRO A 348 -25.52 -16.32 11.13
N PRO A 349 -26.33 -16.93 12.00
CA PRO A 349 -26.19 -16.77 13.45
C PRO A 349 -25.03 -17.57 14.05
N ASP A 350 -24.66 -18.71 13.46
CA ASP A 350 -23.83 -19.71 14.13
C ASP A 350 -22.37 -19.74 13.67
N MET A 351 -21.90 -18.74 12.91
CA MET A 351 -20.52 -18.74 12.38
C MET A 351 -19.44 -18.68 13.47
N CYS A 352 -19.74 -18.12 14.64
CA CYS A 352 -18.84 -18.14 15.81
C CYS A 352 -19.31 -19.10 16.92
N LYS A 353 -20.15 -20.08 16.61
CA LYS A 353 -20.71 -21.01 17.62
C LYS A 353 -19.64 -21.76 18.41
N ARG A 354 -18.50 -22.06 17.79
CA ARG A 354 -17.35 -22.72 18.43
C ARG A 354 -16.34 -21.77 19.08
N GLY A 355 -16.59 -20.46 19.04
CA GLY A 355 -15.73 -19.45 19.68
C GLY A 355 -14.31 -19.39 19.10
N LYS A 356 -14.18 -19.57 17.78
CA LYS A 356 -12.90 -19.53 17.05
C LYS A 356 -12.75 -18.30 16.16
N MET A 357 -13.86 -17.75 15.68
CA MET A 357 -13.86 -16.66 14.71
C MET A 357 -13.09 -15.43 15.21
N ARG A 358 -12.14 -14.97 14.38
CA ARG A 358 -11.38 -13.73 14.56
C ARG A 358 -11.88 -12.61 13.67
N ALA A 359 -12.35 -12.89 12.46
CA ALA A 359 -12.83 -11.85 11.55
C ALA A 359 -14.10 -12.24 10.79
N LEU A 360 -15.05 -11.30 10.79
CA LEU A 360 -16.26 -11.34 9.98
C LEU A 360 -16.28 -10.07 9.12
N LEU A 361 -16.06 -10.25 7.82
CA LEU A 361 -16.01 -9.17 6.82
C LEU A 361 -17.09 -9.43 5.76
N LEU A 362 -18.14 -8.62 5.79
CA LEU A 362 -19.31 -8.74 4.90
C LEU A 362 -19.69 -7.39 4.27
N LEU A 363 -18.71 -6.49 4.13
CA LEU A 363 -18.96 -5.10 3.72
C LEU A 363 -19.37 -4.99 2.25
N GLN A 364 -20.04 -3.90 1.88
CA GLN A 364 -20.42 -3.60 0.49
C GLN A 364 -21.21 -4.73 -0.17
N ASN A 365 -22.35 -5.05 0.44
CA ASN A 365 -23.31 -6.04 -0.04
C ASN A 365 -24.73 -5.48 0.11
N ASN A 366 -25.75 -6.34 -0.05
CA ASN A 366 -27.15 -5.99 0.12
C ASN A 366 -27.80 -6.82 1.26
N LEU A 367 -27.02 -7.15 2.29
CA LEU A 367 -27.47 -7.93 3.46
C LEU A 367 -28.49 -7.16 4.27
N SER A 368 -29.45 -7.86 4.86
CA SER A 368 -30.59 -7.28 5.58
C SER A 368 -30.90 -8.00 6.89
N GLY A 369 -31.78 -7.44 7.71
CA GLY A 369 -32.08 -7.97 9.04
C GLY A 369 -31.08 -7.52 10.10
N SER A 370 -31.20 -8.10 11.31
CA SER A 370 -30.39 -7.71 12.46
C SER A 370 -29.13 -8.53 12.64
N ILE A 371 -28.19 -8.02 13.44
CA ILE A 371 -27.03 -8.79 13.88
C ILE A 371 -27.51 -9.84 14.90
N PRO A 372 -27.23 -11.14 14.69
CA PRO A 372 -27.61 -12.18 15.64
C PRO A 372 -26.96 -12.02 17.03
N GLU A 373 -27.73 -12.28 18.09
CA GLU A 373 -27.24 -12.15 19.48
C GLU A 373 -26.05 -13.06 19.81
N SER A 374 -25.93 -14.19 19.10
CA SER A 374 -24.85 -15.17 19.25
C SER A 374 -23.46 -14.56 19.10
N TYR A 375 -23.29 -13.54 18.24
CA TYR A 375 -22.01 -12.84 18.05
C TYR A 375 -21.54 -12.12 19.31
N GLY A 376 -22.45 -11.75 20.21
CA GLY A 376 -22.10 -11.19 21.52
C GLY A 376 -21.34 -12.17 22.43
N ASN A 377 -21.34 -13.47 22.13
CA ASN A 377 -20.57 -14.47 22.86
C ASN A 377 -19.25 -14.85 22.16
N CYS A 378 -18.92 -14.21 21.03
CA CYS A 378 -17.73 -14.50 20.24
C CYS A 378 -16.47 -13.81 20.81
N LEU A 379 -15.95 -14.34 21.93
CA LEU A 379 -14.83 -13.71 22.67
C LEU A 379 -13.51 -13.62 21.89
N THR A 380 -13.38 -14.36 20.80
CA THR A 380 -12.20 -14.36 19.91
C THR A 380 -12.24 -13.30 18.83
N LEU A 381 -13.38 -12.63 18.63
CA LEU A 381 -13.58 -11.73 17.50
C LEU A 381 -12.68 -10.48 17.63
N GLU A 382 -11.91 -10.23 16.59
CA GLU A 382 -11.01 -9.08 16.45
C GLU A 382 -11.61 -8.04 15.49
N ARG A 383 -12.28 -8.49 14.42
CA ARG A 383 -12.85 -7.58 13.40
C ARG A 383 -14.28 -7.97 13.07
N PHE A 384 -15.19 -7.01 13.25
CA PHE A 384 -16.58 -7.12 12.84
C PHE A 384 -16.90 -5.97 11.90
N ARG A 385 -16.98 -6.26 10.59
CA ARG A 385 -17.19 -5.25 9.55
C ARG A 385 -18.33 -5.66 8.63
N VAL A 386 -19.40 -4.88 8.69
CA VAL A 386 -20.64 -5.10 7.92
C VAL A 386 -21.14 -3.80 7.29
N ASN A 387 -20.26 -2.81 7.12
CA ASN A 387 -20.59 -1.52 6.55
C ASN A 387 -21.09 -1.61 5.11
N ASP A 388 -21.82 -0.59 4.66
CA ASP A 388 -22.39 -0.52 3.31
C ASP A 388 -23.30 -1.72 3.01
N ASN A 389 -24.35 -1.86 3.80
CA ASN A 389 -25.39 -2.90 3.66
C ASN A 389 -26.78 -2.32 3.98
N LEU A 390 -27.80 -3.19 4.06
CA LEU A 390 -29.18 -2.85 4.46
C LEU A 390 -29.53 -3.39 5.86
N LEU A 391 -28.54 -3.67 6.72
CA LEU A 391 -28.76 -4.24 8.05
C LEU A 391 -29.50 -3.25 8.95
N ASN A 392 -30.31 -3.76 9.87
CA ASN A 392 -31.20 -2.95 10.70
C ASN A 392 -31.34 -3.50 12.13
N GLY A 393 -32.18 -2.85 12.95
CA GLY A 393 -32.40 -3.22 14.34
C GLY A 393 -31.26 -2.77 15.25
N THR A 394 -31.25 -3.30 16.47
CA THR A 394 -30.26 -2.92 17.50
C THR A 394 -29.04 -3.82 17.47
N VAL A 395 -27.89 -3.25 17.86
CA VAL A 395 -26.64 -4.02 18.02
C VAL A 395 -26.68 -4.80 19.35
N PRO A 396 -26.42 -6.11 19.37
CA PRO A 396 -26.45 -6.90 20.59
C PRO A 396 -25.53 -6.32 21.68
N THR A 397 -26.06 -6.18 22.90
CA THR A 397 -25.39 -5.46 24.00
C THR A 397 -23.99 -5.98 24.29
N LYS A 398 -23.80 -7.30 24.27
CA LYS A 398 -22.50 -7.95 24.52
C LYS A 398 -21.48 -7.73 23.39
N LEU A 399 -21.91 -7.44 22.16
CA LEU A 399 -21.02 -7.20 21.03
C LEU A 399 -20.15 -5.96 21.27
N TRP A 400 -20.73 -4.92 21.88
CA TRP A 400 -20.02 -3.70 22.27
C TRP A 400 -18.85 -3.96 23.21
N GLY A 401 -18.94 -5.00 24.04
CA GLY A 401 -17.99 -5.30 25.11
C GLY A 401 -17.05 -6.48 24.84
N LEU A 402 -16.92 -6.93 23.59
CA LEU A 402 -16.05 -8.06 23.26
C LEU A 402 -14.58 -7.75 23.61
N PRO A 403 -13.86 -8.67 24.28
CA PRO A 403 -12.56 -8.33 24.89
C PRO A 403 -11.42 -8.16 23.90
N LYS A 404 -11.49 -8.83 22.73
CA LYS A 404 -10.45 -8.82 21.69
C LYS A 404 -10.80 -7.96 20.46
N VAL A 405 -11.99 -7.35 20.44
CA VAL A 405 -12.42 -6.60 19.27
C VAL A 405 -11.54 -5.37 19.09
N GLU A 406 -10.96 -5.24 17.91
CA GLU A 406 -10.12 -4.12 17.49
C GLU A 406 -10.91 -3.13 16.63
N ILE A 407 -11.80 -3.65 15.78
CA ILE A 407 -12.57 -2.86 14.81
C ILE A 407 -14.03 -3.30 14.83
N ILE A 408 -14.91 -2.34 15.06
CA ILE A 408 -16.35 -2.45 14.80
C ILE A 408 -16.70 -1.43 13.73
N ASP A 409 -17.12 -1.92 12.57
CA ASP A 409 -17.49 -1.09 11.41
C ASP A 409 -18.92 -1.44 10.96
N LEU A 410 -19.86 -0.58 11.35
CA LEU A 410 -21.29 -0.70 11.09
C LEU A 410 -21.80 0.42 10.18
N ALA A 411 -20.91 1.22 9.61
CA ALA A 411 -21.27 2.44 8.90
C ALA A 411 -22.17 2.16 7.68
N ASN A 412 -22.97 3.16 7.29
CA ASN A 412 -23.84 3.12 6.13
C ASN A 412 -24.78 1.88 6.13
N ASN A 413 -25.66 1.85 7.13
CA ASN A 413 -26.68 0.82 7.34
C ASN A 413 -27.95 1.47 7.91
N ASN A 414 -28.88 0.67 8.44
CA ASN A 414 -30.11 1.11 9.09
C ASN A 414 -30.15 0.75 10.58
N PHE A 415 -29.01 0.65 11.26
CA PHE A 415 -28.97 0.30 12.69
C PHE A 415 -29.58 1.40 13.56
N GLU A 416 -30.25 0.98 14.64
CA GLU A 416 -30.93 1.83 15.61
C GLU A 416 -30.52 1.49 17.05
N GLY A 417 -31.03 2.28 18.01
CA GLY A 417 -30.76 2.11 19.43
C GLY A 417 -29.49 2.82 19.89
N THR A 418 -28.95 2.39 21.03
CA THR A 418 -27.84 3.07 21.73
C THR A 418 -26.59 2.19 21.82
N ILE A 419 -25.45 2.81 22.16
CA ILE A 419 -24.21 2.10 22.51
C ILE A 419 -24.32 1.64 23.97
N SER A 420 -24.14 0.34 24.22
CA SER A 420 -24.23 -0.21 25.57
C SER A 420 -23.02 0.16 26.43
N ASN A 421 -23.24 0.38 27.73
CA ASN A 421 -22.19 0.56 28.75
C ASN A 421 -21.23 -0.64 28.85
N ASP A 422 -21.56 -1.79 28.26
CA ASP A 422 -20.66 -2.93 28.12
C ASP A 422 -19.40 -2.60 27.29
N ILE A 423 -19.41 -1.51 26.50
CA ILE A 423 -18.25 -1.02 25.76
C ILE A 423 -16.99 -0.82 26.61
N LYS A 424 -17.14 -0.54 27.92
CA LYS A 424 -15.99 -0.47 28.85
C LYS A 424 -15.14 -1.74 28.91
N LYS A 425 -15.70 -2.89 28.53
CA LYS A 425 -15.04 -4.20 28.51
C LYS A 425 -14.17 -4.39 27.25
N ALA A 426 -14.43 -3.63 26.18
CA ALA A 426 -13.70 -3.74 24.91
C ALA A 426 -12.35 -3.03 24.98
N LYS A 427 -11.41 -3.63 25.71
CA LYS A 427 -10.09 -3.02 26.00
C LYS A 427 -9.16 -2.91 24.78
N MET A 428 -9.43 -3.68 23.73
CA MET A 428 -8.66 -3.66 22.49
C MET A 428 -9.30 -2.82 21.38
N LEU A 429 -10.48 -2.24 21.61
CA LEU A 429 -11.23 -1.53 20.58
C LEU A 429 -10.45 -0.29 20.14
N GLY A 430 -9.89 -0.36 18.92
CA GLY A 430 -9.06 0.67 18.32
C GLY A 430 -9.83 1.60 17.38
N ALA A 431 -10.87 1.09 16.72
CA ALA A 431 -11.70 1.89 15.82
C ALA A 431 -13.18 1.52 15.89
N LEU A 432 -14.01 2.55 16.01
CA LEU A 432 -15.46 2.43 16.03
C LEU A 432 -16.08 3.34 14.97
N TYR A 433 -16.69 2.73 13.94
CA TYR A 433 -17.34 3.42 12.83
C TYR A 433 -18.84 3.09 12.83
N LEU A 434 -19.66 4.10 13.15
CA LEU A 434 -21.12 3.99 13.23
C LEU A 434 -21.84 4.97 12.30
N GLY A 435 -21.09 5.72 11.48
CA GLY A 435 -21.65 6.81 10.70
C GLY A 435 -22.74 6.37 9.72
N PHE A 436 -23.63 7.28 9.34
CA PHE A 436 -24.74 7.03 8.41
C PHE A 436 -25.65 5.86 8.87
N ASN A 437 -26.22 6.00 10.07
CA ASN A 437 -27.18 5.05 10.66
C ASN A 437 -28.31 5.83 11.37
N LYS A 438 -29.06 5.17 12.25
CA LYS A 438 -30.13 5.74 13.07
C LYS A 438 -29.87 5.52 14.56
N PHE A 439 -28.60 5.43 14.98
CA PHE A 439 -28.26 5.35 16.40
C PHE A 439 -28.74 6.60 17.14
N SER A 440 -29.30 6.41 18.34
CA SER A 440 -29.98 7.44 19.11
C SER A 440 -29.48 7.50 20.55
N ASP A 441 -30.13 8.35 21.36
CA ASP A 441 -29.85 8.57 22.78
C ASP A 441 -28.47 9.18 23.06
N GLU A 442 -28.09 9.22 24.33
CA GLU A 442 -26.81 9.81 24.77
C GLU A 442 -25.64 8.85 24.58
N LEU A 443 -24.44 9.40 24.36
CA LEU A 443 -23.21 8.61 24.34
C LEU A 443 -22.85 8.20 25.78
N PRO A 444 -22.62 6.90 26.08
CA PRO A 444 -22.34 6.46 27.45
C PRO A 444 -20.98 6.96 27.95
N GLU A 445 -20.89 7.32 29.24
CA GLU A 445 -19.63 7.72 29.90
C GLU A 445 -18.57 6.60 29.87
N GLU A 446 -19.00 5.35 29.76
CA GLU A 446 -18.14 4.19 29.62
C GLU A 446 -17.29 4.17 28.34
N ILE A 447 -17.62 4.98 27.33
CA ILE A 447 -16.79 5.10 26.11
C ILE A 447 -15.35 5.50 26.46
N GLY A 448 -15.17 6.35 27.48
CA GLY A 448 -13.85 6.79 27.93
C GLY A 448 -12.98 5.70 28.55
N GLU A 449 -13.53 4.50 28.82
CA GLU A 449 -12.80 3.35 29.37
C GLU A 449 -12.19 2.44 28.27
N THR A 450 -12.39 2.79 26.99
CA THR A 450 -11.79 2.12 25.82
C THR A 450 -10.43 2.73 25.47
N GLU A 451 -9.43 2.53 26.33
CA GLU A 451 -8.13 3.24 26.24
C GLU A 451 -7.39 3.06 24.91
N ALA A 452 -7.64 1.96 24.19
CA ALA A 452 -7.06 1.69 22.87
C ALA A 452 -7.72 2.48 21.72
N LEU A 453 -8.85 3.16 21.96
CA LEU A 453 -9.66 3.79 20.92
C LEU A 453 -8.92 4.97 20.27
N THR A 454 -8.68 4.84 18.97
CA THR A 454 -7.96 5.82 18.14
C THR A 454 -8.85 6.55 17.15
N LYS A 455 -9.96 5.93 16.72
CA LYS A 455 -10.94 6.51 15.79
C LYS A 455 -12.36 6.30 16.34
N LEU A 456 -13.11 7.38 16.47
CA LEU A 456 -14.52 7.35 16.86
C LEU A 456 -15.32 8.18 15.85
N GLU A 457 -16.06 7.50 14.98
CA GLU A 457 -16.85 8.13 13.91
C GLU A 457 -18.34 7.81 14.08
N LEU A 458 -19.10 8.83 14.48
CA LEU A 458 -20.51 8.78 14.86
C LEU A 458 -21.39 9.67 13.98
N ASN A 459 -20.81 10.25 12.92
CA ASN A 459 -21.46 11.25 12.07
C ASN A 459 -22.76 10.73 11.43
N ASP A 460 -23.70 11.61 11.09
CA ASP A 460 -24.94 11.23 10.40
C ASP A 460 -25.76 10.18 11.17
N ASN A 461 -26.13 10.51 12.40
CA ASN A 461 -26.96 9.67 13.28
C ASN A 461 -27.99 10.55 14.02
N LEU A 462 -28.69 9.96 14.99
CA LEU A 462 -29.69 10.59 15.84
C LEU A 462 -29.23 10.72 17.30
N PHE A 463 -27.92 10.68 17.57
CA PHE A 463 -27.39 10.81 18.93
C PHE A 463 -27.78 12.17 19.53
N SER A 464 -28.01 12.21 20.84
CA SER A 464 -28.46 13.41 21.55
C SER A 464 -27.79 13.55 22.92
N GLY A 465 -28.27 14.48 23.75
CA GLY A 465 -27.70 14.71 25.08
C GLY A 465 -26.34 15.38 25.07
N LYS A 466 -25.58 15.25 26.16
CA LYS A 466 -24.27 15.88 26.32
C LYS A 466 -23.15 14.98 25.80
N ILE A 467 -22.05 15.61 25.39
CA ILE A 467 -20.80 14.90 25.13
C ILE A 467 -20.17 14.50 26.49
N PRO A 468 -19.92 13.21 26.75
CA PRO A 468 -19.42 12.75 28.04
C PRO A 468 -17.98 13.23 28.30
N SER A 469 -17.73 13.69 29.52
CA SER A 469 -16.42 14.25 29.90
C SER A 469 -15.30 13.19 29.91
N SER A 470 -15.68 11.91 30.07
CA SER A 470 -14.80 10.75 29.99
C SER A 470 -14.05 10.60 28.67
N ILE A 471 -14.50 11.20 27.56
CA ILE A 471 -13.75 11.22 26.29
C ILE A 471 -12.32 11.72 26.48
N GLY A 472 -12.09 12.66 27.40
CA GLY A 472 -10.75 13.16 27.72
C GLY A 472 -9.76 12.12 28.25
N LYS A 473 -10.23 10.92 28.64
CA LYS A 473 -9.40 9.77 29.02
C LYS A 473 -8.76 9.08 27.80
N LEU A 474 -9.34 9.22 26.61
CA LEU A 474 -8.90 8.55 25.39
C LEU A 474 -7.65 9.21 24.80
N LYS A 475 -6.48 8.97 25.41
CA LYS A 475 -5.22 9.62 25.02
C LYS A 475 -4.75 9.29 23.61
N GLY A 476 -5.10 8.09 23.12
CA GLY A 476 -4.82 7.61 21.78
C GLY A 476 -5.79 8.11 20.71
N LEU A 477 -6.88 8.79 21.09
CA LEU A 477 -7.91 9.24 20.15
C LEU A 477 -7.31 10.27 19.18
N SER A 478 -7.32 9.92 17.89
CA SER A 478 -6.73 10.71 16.80
C SER A 478 -7.77 11.34 15.89
N SER A 479 -8.95 10.73 15.77
CA SER A 479 -10.09 11.21 15.00
C SER A 479 -11.37 11.09 15.82
N LEU A 480 -12.09 12.19 15.97
CA LEU A 480 -13.42 12.25 16.57
C LEU A 480 -14.36 12.99 15.61
N LYS A 481 -15.29 12.24 15.01
CA LYS A 481 -16.30 12.76 14.10
C LYS A 481 -17.69 12.49 14.67
N MET A 482 -18.46 13.54 14.88
CA MET A 482 -19.77 13.51 15.51
C MET A 482 -20.74 14.47 14.82
N GLU A 483 -20.42 14.93 13.60
CA GLU A 483 -21.23 15.90 12.89
C GLU A 483 -22.62 15.35 12.50
N ARG A 484 -23.58 16.25 12.25
CA ARG A 484 -24.94 15.90 11.84
C ARG A 484 -25.61 14.94 12.82
N ASN A 485 -25.68 15.37 14.07
CA ASN A 485 -26.36 14.70 15.18
C ASN A 485 -27.17 15.73 15.99
N GLY A 486 -27.74 15.30 17.11
CA GLY A 486 -28.46 16.13 18.08
C GLY A 486 -27.69 16.43 19.36
N PHE A 487 -26.34 16.34 19.38
CA PHE A 487 -25.56 16.63 20.58
C PHE A 487 -25.78 18.06 21.08
N SER A 488 -25.82 18.25 22.39
CA SER A 488 -26.21 19.49 23.05
C SER A 488 -25.37 19.75 24.30
N GLY A 489 -25.52 20.94 24.90
CA GLY A 489 -24.69 21.36 26.03
C GLY A 489 -23.29 21.78 25.61
N GLU A 490 -22.39 21.91 26.59
CA GLU A 490 -21.05 22.46 26.37
C GLU A 490 -20.08 21.41 25.82
N ILE A 491 -19.07 21.86 25.07
CA ILE A 491 -17.92 21.03 24.69
C ILE A 491 -17.08 20.80 25.95
N PRO A 492 -16.86 19.56 26.41
CA PRO A 492 -16.10 19.30 27.63
C PRO A 492 -14.65 19.77 27.52
N GLU A 493 -14.15 20.50 28.52
CA GLU A 493 -12.73 20.92 28.56
C GLU A 493 -11.75 19.73 28.54
N SER A 494 -12.21 18.56 29.02
CA SER A 494 -11.44 17.33 29.07
C SER A 494 -10.99 16.83 27.69
N ILE A 495 -11.68 17.20 26.60
CA ILE A 495 -11.26 16.87 25.22
C ILE A 495 -9.86 17.43 24.91
N GLY A 496 -9.50 18.57 25.51
CA GLY A 496 -8.14 19.12 25.41
C GLY A 496 -7.05 18.23 26.02
N SER A 497 -7.43 17.11 26.65
CA SER A 497 -6.50 16.12 27.19
C SER A 497 -6.27 14.92 26.25
N CYS A 498 -6.94 14.84 25.11
CA CYS A 498 -6.75 13.81 24.09
C CYS A 498 -5.51 14.13 23.24
N SER A 499 -4.32 13.85 23.76
CA SER A 499 -3.04 14.35 23.22
C SER A 499 -2.73 13.97 21.77
N MET A 500 -3.33 12.90 21.25
CA MET A 500 -3.14 12.46 19.86
C MET A 500 -4.21 13.00 18.90
N LEU A 501 -5.19 13.78 19.38
CA LEU A 501 -6.33 14.23 18.59
C LEU A 501 -5.89 15.15 17.45
N SER A 502 -6.10 14.69 16.22
CA SER A 502 -5.68 15.36 15.00
C SER A 502 -6.86 15.91 14.19
N GLU A 503 -8.02 15.24 14.26
CA GLU A 503 -9.25 15.62 13.60
C GLU A 503 -10.39 15.66 14.62
N LEU A 504 -11.06 16.81 14.70
CA LEU A 504 -12.23 17.04 15.53
C LEU A 504 -13.33 17.67 14.69
N ASN A 505 -14.37 16.90 14.39
CA ASN A 505 -15.55 17.38 13.68
C ASN A 505 -16.81 17.21 14.54
N MET A 506 -17.39 18.32 14.96
CA MET A 506 -18.64 18.37 15.73
C MET A 506 -19.69 19.28 15.07
N ALA A 507 -19.53 19.53 13.77
CA ALA A 507 -20.39 20.45 13.03
C ALA A 507 -21.86 20.00 13.01
N GLN A 508 -22.78 20.92 12.77
CA GLN A 508 -24.21 20.61 12.58
C GLN A 508 -24.80 19.83 13.76
N ASN A 509 -24.67 20.39 14.96
CA ASN A 509 -25.23 19.89 16.21
C ASN A 509 -25.95 21.03 16.97
N SER A 510 -26.34 20.81 18.23
CA SER A 510 -26.92 21.81 19.13
C SER A 510 -25.99 22.19 20.29
N LEU A 511 -24.67 22.10 20.09
CA LEU A 511 -23.67 22.42 21.13
C LEU A 511 -23.70 23.91 21.48
N SER A 512 -23.58 24.23 22.76
CA SER A 512 -23.67 25.58 23.31
C SER A 512 -22.49 25.87 24.26
N GLY A 513 -22.50 27.02 24.95
CA GLY A 513 -21.40 27.44 25.84
C GLY A 513 -20.21 28.02 25.07
N GLU A 514 -19.05 28.10 25.72
CA GLU A 514 -17.82 28.64 25.11
C GLU A 514 -16.98 27.53 24.46
N ILE A 515 -16.13 27.90 23.50
CA ILE A 515 -15.12 26.99 22.96
C ILE A 515 -14.02 26.80 24.02
N PRO A 516 -13.72 25.56 24.47
CA PRO A 516 -12.69 25.35 25.49
C PRO A 516 -11.31 25.82 25.04
N HIS A 517 -10.67 26.63 25.87
CA HIS A 517 -9.31 27.11 25.61
C HIS A 517 -8.27 25.97 25.55
N THR A 518 -8.57 24.84 26.21
CA THR A 518 -7.74 23.63 26.24
C THR A 518 -7.56 22.98 24.87
N LEU A 519 -8.50 23.18 23.92
CA LEU A 519 -8.34 22.70 22.55
C LEU A 519 -7.10 23.30 21.87
N GLY A 520 -6.78 24.55 22.19
CA GLY A 520 -5.59 25.26 21.68
C GLY A 520 -4.25 24.68 22.15
N SER A 521 -4.27 23.77 23.13
CA SER A 521 -3.09 23.11 23.69
C SER A 521 -2.84 21.71 23.09
N LEU A 522 -3.72 21.22 22.21
CA LEU A 522 -3.59 19.90 21.60
C LEU A 522 -2.47 19.88 20.55
N PRO A 523 -1.39 19.10 20.74
CA PRO A 523 -0.17 19.24 19.93
C PRO A 523 -0.31 18.72 18.50
N THR A 524 -1.26 17.81 18.25
CA THR A 524 -1.47 17.17 16.94
C THR A 524 -2.70 17.69 16.21
N LEU A 525 -3.52 18.55 16.84
CA LEU A 525 -4.79 19.01 16.25
C LEU A 525 -4.53 19.79 14.97
N ASN A 526 -5.12 19.29 13.88
CA ASN A 526 -4.90 19.79 12.53
C ASN A 526 -6.21 20.17 11.82
N ALA A 527 -7.31 19.45 12.09
CA ALA A 527 -8.62 19.77 11.56
C ALA A 527 -9.61 19.99 12.71
N LEU A 528 -10.22 21.18 12.76
CA LEU A 528 -11.22 21.56 13.74
C LEU A 528 -12.45 22.14 13.04
N ASN A 529 -13.56 21.41 13.08
CA ASN A 529 -14.84 21.89 12.57
C ASN A 529 -15.90 21.88 13.67
N LEU A 530 -16.37 23.08 14.04
CA LEU A 530 -17.43 23.34 15.01
C LEU A 530 -18.58 24.15 14.39
N SER A 531 -18.68 24.19 13.06
CA SER A 531 -19.67 25.01 12.36
C SER A 531 -21.10 24.58 12.69
N ASP A 532 -22.06 25.48 12.44
CA ASP A 532 -23.50 25.18 12.54
C ASP A 532 -23.89 24.61 13.92
N ASN A 533 -23.58 25.37 14.96
CA ASN A 533 -23.89 25.06 16.35
C ASN A 533 -24.46 26.31 17.06
N LYS A 534 -24.61 26.23 18.39
CA LYS A 534 -25.09 27.33 19.26
C LYS A 534 -23.96 27.84 20.17
N LEU A 535 -22.70 27.72 19.76
CA LEU A 535 -21.54 28.13 20.55
C LEU A 535 -21.52 29.65 20.71
N SER A 536 -21.01 30.12 21.84
CA SER A 536 -21.05 31.50 22.29
C SER A 536 -19.70 31.91 22.91
N GLY A 537 -19.60 33.13 23.45
CA GLY A 537 -18.36 33.62 24.03
C GLY A 537 -17.33 34.04 22.98
N ARG A 538 -16.05 34.06 23.35
CA ARG A 538 -14.95 34.51 22.49
C ARG A 538 -14.21 33.33 21.86
N ILE A 539 -13.61 33.54 20.68
CA ILE A 539 -12.67 32.58 20.10
C ILE A 539 -11.40 32.56 20.98
N PRO A 540 -11.01 31.42 21.57
CA PRO A 540 -9.85 31.34 22.46
C PRO A 540 -8.56 31.70 21.73
N GLN A 541 -7.75 32.56 22.35
CA GLN A 541 -6.45 32.96 21.77
C GLN A 541 -5.50 31.77 21.62
N SER A 542 -5.63 30.74 22.47
CA SER A 542 -4.84 29.51 22.42
C SER A 542 -5.01 28.74 21.10
N LEU A 543 -6.13 28.86 20.39
CA LEU A 543 -6.27 28.25 19.06
C LEU A 543 -5.25 28.80 18.04
N SER A 544 -4.68 29.98 18.32
CA SER A 544 -3.64 30.59 17.49
C SER A 544 -2.29 29.89 17.53
N SER A 545 -2.00 29.09 18.57
CA SER A 545 -0.77 28.30 18.62
C SER A 545 -0.83 27.04 17.76
N LEU A 546 -2.03 26.63 17.33
CA LEU A 546 -2.23 25.46 16.51
C LEU A 546 -1.96 25.75 15.03
N LYS A 547 -1.42 24.76 14.32
CA LYS A 547 -1.21 24.80 12.87
C LYS A 547 -2.33 24.04 12.16
N LEU A 548 -3.54 24.57 12.21
CA LEU A 548 -4.72 23.91 11.63
C LEU A 548 -4.70 23.97 10.09
N SER A 549 -4.82 22.83 9.41
CA SER A 549 -5.13 22.79 7.97
C SER A 549 -6.60 23.12 7.70
N LEU A 550 -7.48 22.80 8.65
CA LEU A 550 -8.91 23.10 8.58
C LEU A 550 -9.37 23.71 9.90
N LEU A 551 -9.97 24.89 9.82
CA LEU A 551 -10.70 25.53 10.91
C LEU A 551 -12.03 26.00 10.35
N ASP A 552 -13.14 25.61 10.96
CA ASP A 552 -14.45 26.16 10.65
C ASP A 552 -15.27 26.34 11.94
N LEU A 553 -15.62 27.60 12.22
CA LEU A 553 -16.42 28.04 13.36
C LEU A 553 -17.66 28.84 12.88
N SER A 554 -18.02 28.72 11.60
CA SER A 554 -19.12 29.47 10.99
C SER A 554 -20.47 29.09 11.60
N ASN A 555 -21.47 29.96 11.42
CA ASN A 555 -22.86 29.74 11.84
C ASN A 555 -22.99 29.37 13.33
N ASN A 556 -22.51 30.25 14.20
CA ASN A 556 -22.59 30.14 15.65
C ASN A 556 -22.98 31.50 16.27
N GLY A 557 -23.03 31.58 17.61
CA GLY A 557 -23.24 32.79 18.39
C GLY A 557 -21.94 33.42 18.93
N LEU A 558 -20.80 33.23 18.26
CA LEU A 558 -19.50 33.72 18.74
C LEU A 558 -19.42 35.25 18.70
N SER A 559 -18.64 35.80 19.63
CA SER A 559 -18.54 37.24 19.85
C SER A 559 -17.12 37.72 20.16
N GLY A 560 -16.88 39.02 19.99
CA GLY A 560 -15.59 39.63 20.27
C GLY A 560 -14.61 39.55 19.09
N ARG A 561 -13.33 39.81 19.38
CA ARG A 561 -12.32 40.00 18.34
C ARG A 561 -11.82 38.65 17.80
N VAL A 562 -11.79 38.51 16.47
CA VAL A 562 -11.10 37.39 15.82
C VAL A 562 -9.59 37.54 16.02
N PRO A 563 -8.89 36.54 16.58
CA PRO A 563 -7.43 36.56 16.72
C PRO A 563 -6.74 36.81 15.38
N LEU A 564 -5.75 37.72 15.35
CA LEU A 564 -5.09 38.14 14.10
C LEU A 564 -4.44 36.97 13.35
N SER A 565 -3.82 36.06 14.09
CA SER A 565 -3.25 34.77 13.64
C SER A 565 -4.27 33.89 12.92
N LEU A 566 -5.52 33.89 13.36
CA LEU A 566 -6.60 33.09 12.79
C LEU A 566 -7.35 33.81 11.67
N SER A 567 -7.05 35.09 11.42
CA SER A 567 -7.75 35.88 10.39
C SER A 567 -7.49 35.38 8.96
N SER A 568 -6.54 34.46 8.78
CA SER A 568 -6.20 33.84 7.50
C SER A 568 -7.15 32.69 7.08
N TYR A 569 -8.04 32.24 7.97
CA TYR A 569 -9.07 31.24 7.69
C TYR A 569 -10.35 31.93 7.16
N LYS A 570 -10.34 32.29 5.87
CA LYS A 570 -11.45 32.97 5.19
C LYS A 570 -12.69 32.08 5.11
N GLY A 571 -13.85 32.60 5.54
CA GLY A 571 -15.15 31.94 5.55
C GLY A 571 -15.46 31.22 6.87
N SER A 572 -14.43 30.80 7.60
CA SER A 572 -14.52 30.02 8.84
C SER A 572 -15.16 30.72 10.03
N PHE A 573 -15.56 31.98 9.90
CA PHE A 573 -16.17 32.77 10.98
C PHE A 573 -17.53 33.35 10.57
N ASP A 574 -17.98 33.11 9.34
CA ASP A 574 -19.20 33.68 8.80
C ASP A 574 -20.42 33.24 9.62
N GLY A 575 -21.53 33.99 9.55
CA GLY A 575 -22.73 33.66 10.34
C GLY A 575 -22.62 33.93 11.85
N ASN A 576 -21.53 34.55 12.34
CA ASN A 576 -21.36 34.97 13.74
C ASN A 576 -21.47 36.50 13.89
N PRO A 577 -22.66 37.08 14.16
CA PRO A 577 -22.87 38.52 14.14
C PRO A 577 -22.14 39.28 15.27
N GLY A 578 -21.77 38.59 16.35
CA GLY A 578 -21.04 39.17 17.48
C GLY A 578 -19.54 39.35 17.24
N LEU A 579 -18.98 38.77 16.18
CA LEU A 579 -17.56 38.86 15.88
C LEU A 579 -17.19 40.20 15.24
N CYS A 580 -16.00 40.69 15.57
CA CYS A 580 -15.40 41.88 14.99
C CYS A 580 -13.97 41.58 14.53
N SER A 581 -13.50 42.27 13.49
CA SER A 581 -12.14 42.11 12.98
C SER A 581 -11.54 43.43 12.52
N MET A 582 -10.21 43.52 12.58
CA MET A 582 -9.46 44.65 12.02
C MET A 582 -8.90 44.37 10.63
N THR A 583 -8.83 43.10 10.26
CA THR A 583 -8.21 42.59 9.03
C THR A 583 -9.25 42.04 8.05
N ILE A 584 -10.33 41.43 8.57
CA ILE A 584 -11.38 40.82 7.74
C ILE A 584 -12.46 41.86 7.42
N LYS A 585 -12.60 42.23 6.14
CA LYS A 585 -13.49 43.31 5.67
C LYS A 585 -14.99 43.03 5.87
N SER A 586 -15.40 41.78 5.96
CA SER A 586 -16.80 41.37 6.15
C SER A 586 -17.31 41.59 7.57
N PHE A 587 -16.43 41.78 8.56
CA PHE A 587 -16.82 42.00 9.96
C PHE A 587 -16.74 43.47 10.35
N ASN A 588 -17.56 43.86 11.33
CA ASN A 588 -17.47 45.18 11.95
C ASN A 588 -16.08 45.40 12.55
N ARG A 589 -15.56 46.63 12.45
CA ARG A 589 -14.29 46.99 13.10
C ARG A 589 -14.46 46.99 14.61
N CYS A 590 -13.57 46.30 15.32
CA CYS A 590 -13.60 46.27 16.78
C CYS A 590 -13.41 47.69 17.35
N MET A 591 -14.47 48.27 17.92
CA MET A 591 -14.35 49.52 18.66
C MET A 591 -13.68 49.24 20.01
N SER A 592 -12.57 49.92 20.29
CA SER A 592 -12.01 49.94 21.65
C SER A 592 -12.99 50.66 22.58
N PRO A 593 -13.15 50.22 23.83
CA PRO A 593 -13.97 50.95 24.79
C PRO A 593 -13.28 52.28 25.11
N SER A 594 -13.67 53.35 24.41
CA SER A 594 -13.32 54.68 24.87
C SER A 594 -14.10 54.95 26.14
N ARG A 595 -13.37 55.26 27.21
CA ARG A 595 -13.88 55.79 28.47
C ARG A 595 -15.07 56.70 28.24
N SER A 596 -16.12 56.43 29.03
CA SER A 596 -17.19 57.36 29.41
C SER A 596 -16.77 58.82 29.23
N HIS A 597 -17.40 59.49 28.26
CA HIS A 597 -17.70 60.90 28.38
C HIS A 597 -19.15 61.11 27.95
N ARG A 598 -19.91 61.42 29.00
CA ARG A 598 -21.30 61.79 29.10
C ARG A 598 -21.57 63.09 28.33
N ASP A 599 -22.78 63.17 27.79
CA ASP A 599 -23.47 64.36 27.25
C ASP A 599 -22.82 65.07 26.06
N THR A 600 -23.34 64.82 24.85
CA THR A 600 -23.84 65.88 23.95
C THR A 600 -24.41 65.33 22.62
N HIS A 601 -25.55 65.92 22.21
CA HIS A 601 -26.10 65.95 20.85
C HIS A 601 -27.08 64.85 20.39
N VAL A 602 -28.19 64.80 21.14
CA VAL A 602 -29.59 64.83 20.66
C VAL A 602 -29.90 65.94 19.60
N PHE A 603 -28.89 66.61 19.06
CA PHE A 603 -28.99 67.81 18.21
C PHE A 603 -28.75 67.52 16.72
N VAL A 604 -28.25 66.32 16.38
CA VAL A 604 -28.00 65.92 14.97
C VAL A 604 -29.22 65.20 14.35
N LEU A 605 -30.12 64.67 15.20
CA LEU A 605 -31.31 63.91 14.79
C LEU A 605 -32.40 64.76 14.12
N CYS A 606 -32.41 66.09 14.29
CA CYS A 606 -33.41 66.97 13.68
C CYS A 606 -33.04 67.47 12.28
N ILE A 607 -31.77 67.39 11.87
CA ILE A 607 -31.30 67.91 10.57
C ILE A 607 -31.37 66.83 9.48
N VAL A 608 -31.26 65.55 9.84
CA VAL A 608 -31.26 64.43 8.88
C VAL A 608 -32.68 64.09 8.39
N PHE A 609 -33.70 64.25 9.23
CA PHE A 609 -35.10 63.95 8.86
C PHE A 609 -35.67 64.93 7.81
N GLY A 610 -35.20 66.18 7.79
CA GLY A 610 -35.59 67.17 6.78
C GLY A 610 -34.92 66.97 5.41
N LEU A 611 -33.75 66.36 5.36
CA LEU A 611 -33.01 66.08 4.12
C LEU A 611 -33.51 64.81 3.41
N LEU A 612 -34.07 63.85 4.13
CA LEU A 612 -34.54 62.57 3.56
C LEU A 612 -35.84 62.69 2.75
N ILE A 613 -36.73 63.63 3.10
CA ILE A 613 -38.02 63.84 2.40
C ILE A 613 -37.84 64.60 1.07
N LEU A 614 -36.82 65.47 1.00
CA LEU A 614 -36.49 66.29 -0.17
C LEU A 614 -35.69 65.51 -1.23
N ILE A 615 -34.94 64.49 -0.82
CA ILE A 615 -34.20 63.59 -1.71
C ILE A 615 -35.12 62.51 -2.31
N ALA A 616 -36.08 61.99 -1.54
CA ALA A 616 -37.01 60.95 -2.00
C ALA A 616 -37.95 61.43 -3.14
N SER A 617 -38.34 62.70 -3.12
CA SER A 617 -39.20 63.33 -4.13
C SER A 617 -38.46 63.69 -5.44
N LEU A 618 -37.15 63.98 -5.36
CA LEU A 618 -36.30 64.24 -6.51
C LEU A 618 -35.85 62.95 -7.23
N VAL A 619 -35.65 61.86 -6.47
CA VAL A 619 -35.23 60.55 -7.00
C VAL A 619 -36.37 59.85 -7.76
N LEU A 620 -37.62 59.96 -7.30
CA LEU A 620 -38.79 59.39 -7.99
C LEU A 620 -39.09 60.10 -9.33
N PHE A 621 -38.79 61.39 -9.43
CA PHE A 621 -38.94 62.19 -10.64
C PHE A 621 -37.83 61.95 -11.68
N LEU A 622 -36.61 61.61 -11.24
CA LEU A 622 -35.49 61.28 -12.11
C LEU A 622 -35.48 59.80 -12.56
N TYR A 623 -36.13 58.91 -11.81
CA TYR A 623 -36.23 57.47 -12.13
C TYR A 623 -37.21 57.17 -13.29
N LEU A 624 -38.23 58.00 -13.53
CA LEU A 624 -39.21 57.80 -14.61
C LEU A 624 -38.76 58.28 -15.99
N LYS A 625 -37.58 58.91 -16.14
CA LYS A 625 -37.20 59.60 -17.40
C LYS A 625 -35.93 59.13 -18.09
N LYS A 626 -35.28 58.03 -17.71
CA LYS A 626 -34.08 57.61 -18.46
C LYS A 626 -33.73 56.12 -18.41
N THR A 627 -34.64 55.31 -18.93
CA THR A 627 -34.27 54.06 -19.57
C THR A 627 -33.66 54.33 -20.96
N GLU A 628 -32.68 53.49 -21.31
CA GLU A 628 -31.96 53.36 -22.61
C GLU A 628 -30.82 54.34 -22.97
N LYS A 629 -29.56 53.94 -22.68
CA LYS A 629 -28.63 53.32 -23.67
C LYS A 629 -27.21 53.13 -23.10
N LYS A 630 -26.76 51.88 -23.19
CA LYS A 630 -25.39 51.32 -23.31
C LYS A 630 -24.18 52.11 -22.81
N GLY A 631 -23.41 51.45 -21.93
CA GLY A 631 -21.96 51.30 -22.11
C GLY A 631 -21.07 51.56 -20.89
N LYS A 632 -20.29 50.53 -20.53
CA LYS A 632 -19.08 50.50 -19.66
C LYS A 632 -19.29 50.48 -18.14
N LYS A 633 -19.39 49.26 -17.59
CA LYS A 633 -18.97 48.97 -16.21
C LYS A 633 -17.48 48.66 -16.22
N THR A 634 -16.71 49.47 -15.51
CA THR A 634 -15.37 49.18 -15.02
C THR A 634 -15.43 48.20 -13.85
N LEU A 635 -14.45 47.29 -13.83
CA LEU A 635 -14.34 46.12 -12.96
C LEU A 635 -14.35 46.44 -11.46
N ARG A 636 -15.01 45.56 -10.69
CA ARG A 636 -14.82 45.39 -9.24
C ARG A 636 -13.40 44.85 -9.00
N ARG A 637 -12.67 45.42 -8.04
CA ARG A 637 -11.37 44.92 -7.57
C ARG A 637 -11.62 43.71 -6.66
N GLU A 638 -11.33 42.52 -7.16
CA GLU A 638 -11.43 41.22 -6.47
C GLU A 638 -10.51 41.19 -5.22
N SER A 639 -10.98 40.61 -4.11
CA SER A 639 -10.23 40.54 -2.85
C SER A 639 -9.41 39.26 -2.74
N TRP A 640 -8.21 39.28 -3.31
CA TRP A 640 -7.22 38.22 -3.19
C TRP A 640 -6.54 38.22 -1.80
N SER A 641 -6.08 37.05 -1.31
CA SER A 641 -5.32 36.90 -0.06
C SER A 641 -4.12 35.97 -0.21
N ILE A 642 -2.96 36.44 0.25
CA ILE A 642 -1.69 35.74 0.17
C ILE A 642 -1.25 35.12 1.51
N LYS A 643 -0.82 33.86 1.50
CA LYS A 643 -0.12 33.17 2.60
C LYS A 643 1.30 32.84 2.13
N SER A 644 2.32 33.39 2.78
CA SER A 644 3.73 33.17 2.42
C SER A 644 4.40 32.12 3.32
N PHE A 645 5.20 31.24 2.73
CA PHE A 645 5.93 30.17 3.41
C PHE A 645 7.45 30.36 3.38
N ARG A 646 7.94 31.30 2.55
CA ARG A 646 9.36 31.62 2.38
C ARG A 646 9.57 33.13 2.21
N ARG A 647 10.79 33.61 2.37
CA ARG A 647 11.12 35.03 2.15
C ARG A 647 10.86 35.40 0.68
N MET A 648 9.99 36.36 0.43
CA MET A 648 9.59 36.77 -0.91
C MET A 648 10.26 38.09 -1.32
N SER A 649 10.59 38.23 -2.60
CA SER A 649 11.09 39.47 -3.22
C SER A 649 10.01 40.21 -4.03
N PHE A 650 8.75 39.75 -3.99
CA PHE A 650 7.68 40.18 -4.89
C PHE A 650 6.31 40.33 -4.22
N THR A 651 5.40 41.03 -4.89
CA THR A 651 4.06 41.36 -4.42
C THR A 651 2.98 40.56 -5.14
N GLU A 652 1.75 40.57 -4.61
CA GLU A 652 0.60 39.88 -5.19
C GLU A 652 0.23 40.41 -6.59
N ASP A 653 0.35 41.72 -6.78
CA ASP A 653 0.05 42.38 -8.06
C ASP A 653 1.00 41.90 -9.19
N ASP A 654 2.26 41.56 -8.86
CA ASP A 654 3.24 41.03 -9.82
C ASP A 654 2.84 39.65 -10.36
N ILE A 655 2.15 38.85 -9.52
CA ILE A 655 1.68 37.50 -9.87
C ILE A 655 0.35 37.57 -10.62
N ILE A 656 -0.65 38.27 -10.08
CA ILE A 656 -1.98 38.35 -10.66
C ILE A 656 -1.95 39.06 -12.02
N GLY A 657 -1.17 40.14 -12.15
CA GLY A 657 -1.00 40.85 -13.42
C GLY A 657 -0.34 40.03 -14.53
N SER A 658 0.26 38.89 -14.17
CA SER A 658 1.00 38.01 -15.06
C SER A 658 0.27 36.71 -15.42
N ILE A 659 -0.93 36.46 -14.87
CA ILE A 659 -1.79 35.32 -15.24
C ILE A 659 -2.49 35.65 -16.57
N LYS A 660 -1.81 35.37 -17.67
CA LYS A 660 -2.27 35.61 -19.04
C LYS A 660 -2.00 34.38 -19.89
N GLU A 661 -2.76 34.22 -20.96
CA GLU A 661 -2.61 33.08 -21.89
C GLU A 661 -1.19 32.97 -22.47
N GLU A 662 -0.51 34.11 -22.70
CA GLU A 662 0.88 34.19 -23.17
C GLU A 662 1.91 33.59 -22.20
N ASN A 663 1.56 33.47 -20.91
CA ASN A 663 2.41 32.94 -19.85
C ASN A 663 2.01 31.51 -19.45
N LEU A 664 1.00 30.92 -20.08
CA LEU A 664 0.53 29.57 -19.78
C LEU A 664 1.56 28.53 -20.24
N ILE A 665 2.00 27.68 -19.32
CA ILE A 665 2.99 26.62 -19.58
C ILE A 665 2.42 25.21 -19.45
N GLY A 666 1.21 25.02 -18.93
CA GLY A 666 0.55 23.72 -18.88
C GLY A 666 -0.92 23.79 -18.48
N ARG A 667 -1.74 22.84 -18.97
CA ARG A 667 -3.14 22.63 -18.57
C ARG A 667 -3.33 21.18 -18.14
N GLY A 668 -3.85 20.94 -16.93
CA GLY A 668 -4.10 19.59 -16.40
C GLY A 668 -5.45 19.48 -15.68
N GLY A 669 -5.81 18.26 -15.24
CA GLY A 669 -7.08 17.97 -14.55
C GLY A 669 -7.30 18.75 -13.24
N CYS A 670 -6.24 19.36 -12.70
CA CYS A 670 -6.24 20.08 -11.44
C CYS A 670 -6.12 21.61 -11.61
N GLY A 671 -5.89 22.13 -12.82
CA GLY A 671 -5.71 23.57 -13.06
C GLY A 671 -4.74 23.94 -14.19
N ASP A 672 -4.60 25.25 -14.41
CA ASP A 672 -3.69 25.86 -15.40
C ASP A 672 -2.40 26.33 -14.70
N VAL A 673 -1.22 26.10 -15.30
CA VAL A 673 0.08 26.52 -14.73
C VAL A 673 0.70 27.62 -15.59
N TYR A 674 1.15 28.71 -14.97
CA TYR A 674 1.73 29.89 -15.62
C TYR A 674 3.19 30.10 -15.21
N ARG A 675 4.06 30.47 -16.16
CA ARG A 675 5.40 30.97 -15.90
C ARG A 675 5.35 32.47 -15.70
N VAL A 676 5.77 32.94 -14.54
CA VAL A 676 5.75 34.37 -14.20
C VAL A 676 7.17 34.86 -13.93
N VAL A 677 7.57 35.91 -14.64
CA VAL A 677 8.82 36.64 -14.39
C VAL A 677 8.51 37.77 -13.43
N ILE A 678 9.15 37.77 -12.28
CA ILE A 678 9.00 38.75 -11.21
C ILE A 678 9.92 39.96 -11.46
N GLY A 679 9.63 41.11 -10.85
CA GLY A 679 10.37 42.36 -11.01
C GLY A 679 11.89 42.33 -10.71
N ASP A 680 12.42 41.28 -10.08
CA ASP A 680 13.86 41.04 -9.88
C ASP A 680 14.50 40.13 -10.96
N GLY A 681 13.74 39.76 -12.00
CA GLY A 681 14.15 38.83 -13.06
C GLY A 681 14.01 37.36 -12.69
N LYS A 682 13.53 37.04 -11.47
CA LYS A 682 13.35 35.66 -11.01
C LYS A 682 12.07 35.06 -11.60
N GLU A 683 12.16 33.78 -11.97
CA GLU A 683 11.03 33.06 -12.56
C GLU A 683 10.34 32.14 -11.53
N VAL A 684 9.01 32.13 -11.53
CA VAL A 684 8.18 31.27 -10.70
C VAL A 684 7.10 30.57 -11.52
N ALA A 685 6.68 29.40 -11.05
CA ALA A 685 5.55 28.66 -11.61
C ALA A 685 4.30 28.90 -10.74
N VAL A 686 3.18 29.25 -11.35
CA VAL A 686 1.92 29.57 -10.66
C VAL A 686 0.86 28.58 -11.10
N LYS A 687 0.46 27.65 -10.24
CA LYS A 687 -0.62 26.67 -10.48
C LYS A 687 -1.95 27.28 -10.06
N HIS A 688 -2.86 27.49 -11.01
CA HIS A 688 -4.21 28.05 -10.84
C HIS A 688 -5.28 26.96 -10.84
N ILE A 689 -5.88 26.74 -9.68
CA ILE A 689 -6.91 25.74 -9.44
C ILE A 689 -8.28 26.43 -9.54
N ARG A 690 -9.07 26.06 -10.56
CA ARG A 690 -10.44 26.57 -10.79
C ARG A 690 -11.49 25.72 -10.05
N ARG A 691 -12.59 26.33 -9.61
CA ARG A 691 -13.77 25.61 -9.09
C ARG A 691 -14.52 24.91 -10.25
N SER A 692 -14.78 23.61 -10.15
CA SER A 692 -15.63 22.89 -11.11
C SER A 692 -17.09 22.95 -10.69
N SER A 693 -17.95 23.46 -11.57
CA SER A 693 -19.41 23.39 -11.47
C SER A 693 -19.94 22.31 -12.41
N THR A 694 -19.83 21.03 -12.05
CA THR A 694 -20.41 19.92 -12.82
C THR A 694 -20.89 18.80 -11.90
N ASP A 695 -22.04 19.04 -11.29
CA ASP A 695 -22.97 18.01 -10.81
C ASP A 695 -24.10 17.91 -11.86
N THR A 696 -23.80 17.31 -13.00
CA THR A 696 -24.78 17.06 -14.07
C THR A 696 -24.44 15.75 -14.79
N PHE A 697 -24.81 14.61 -14.21
CA PHE A 697 -25.25 13.42 -14.96
C PHE A 697 -25.91 12.35 -14.06
N THR A 698 -26.92 12.71 -13.27
CA THR A 698 -28.08 11.82 -12.99
C THR A 698 -29.20 12.64 -12.37
N GLN A 699 -30.22 12.98 -13.17
CA GLN A 699 -31.65 12.92 -12.79
C GLN A 699 -32.48 13.69 -13.84
N LYS A 700 -33.11 12.95 -14.74
CA LYS A 700 -34.42 13.33 -15.24
C LYS A 700 -35.47 12.54 -14.46
N ASN A 701 -36.35 13.29 -13.82
CA ASN A 701 -37.70 12.94 -13.37
C ASN A 701 -37.83 12.13 -12.08
N PHE A 702 -38.00 12.81 -10.95
CA PHE A 702 -39.35 13.00 -10.40
C PHE A 702 -39.41 14.29 -9.57
N SER A 703 -40.48 15.05 -9.79
CA SER A 703 -40.72 16.38 -9.26
C SER A 703 -41.43 16.36 -7.91
N SER A 704 -40.94 17.14 -6.95
CA SER A 704 -41.81 17.91 -6.03
C SER A 704 -41.02 19.05 -5.35
N THR A 705 -41.15 20.24 -5.94
CA THR A 705 -41.40 21.56 -5.30
C THR A 705 -40.61 22.02 -4.05
N MET A 706 -39.50 22.75 -4.30
CA MET A 706 -39.22 24.17 -3.94
C MET A 706 -39.05 24.62 -2.45
N PRO A 707 -38.31 25.72 -2.13
CA PRO A 707 -36.87 25.98 -2.36
C PRO A 707 -36.15 26.86 -1.26
N ILE A 708 -34.82 27.08 -1.41
CA ILE A 708 -33.96 28.18 -0.85
C ILE A 708 -33.52 27.98 0.64
N LEU A 709 -32.24 27.79 1.00
CA LEU A 709 -31.00 28.52 0.66
C LEU A 709 -29.79 27.57 0.45
N LYS A 710 -29.10 27.68 -0.68
CA LYS A 710 -27.73 27.17 -0.89
C LYS A 710 -26.80 28.37 -1.05
N GLU A 711 -25.79 28.51 -0.21
CA GLU A 711 -24.61 29.34 -0.47
C GLU A 711 -23.41 28.84 0.38
N ASN A 712 -22.23 28.75 -0.26
CA ASN A 712 -20.87 28.43 0.25
C ASN A 712 -20.43 26.95 0.38
N GLU A 713 -20.26 26.26 -0.74
CA GLU A 713 -19.40 25.06 -0.83
C GLU A 713 -17.91 25.42 -0.62
N GLY A 714 -17.13 24.61 0.10
CA GLY A 714 -15.72 24.84 0.45
C GLY A 714 -14.68 24.70 -0.69
N ARG A 715 -13.41 25.00 -0.38
CA ARG A 715 -12.24 24.95 -1.31
C ARG A 715 -11.86 23.51 -1.70
N SER A 716 -11.08 23.33 -2.78
CA SER A 716 -10.61 21.99 -3.22
C SER A 716 -9.69 21.33 -2.20
N LYS A 717 -9.96 20.05 -1.86
CA LYS A 717 -9.16 19.23 -0.91
C LYS A 717 -7.70 19.05 -1.36
N GLU A 718 -7.44 19.09 -2.66
CA GLU A 718 -6.09 18.97 -3.24
C GLU A 718 -5.20 20.16 -2.86
N PHE A 719 -5.76 21.38 -2.96
CA PHE A 719 -5.06 22.63 -2.64
C PHE A 719 -4.59 22.66 -1.19
N GLU A 720 -5.46 22.29 -0.24
CA GLU A 720 -5.11 22.33 1.19
C GLU A 720 -4.02 21.29 1.54
N ARG A 721 -4.03 20.10 0.93
CA ARG A 721 -3.00 19.08 1.15
C ARG A 721 -1.63 19.51 0.65
N GLU A 722 -1.60 20.12 -0.53
CA GLU A 722 -0.36 20.56 -1.15
C GLU A 722 0.29 21.69 -0.34
N VAL A 723 -0.52 22.65 0.13
CA VAL A 723 -0.08 23.71 1.06
C VAL A 723 0.42 23.13 2.39
N GLN A 724 -0.35 22.22 3.00
CA GLN A 724 0.00 21.62 4.28
C GLN A 724 1.35 20.87 4.22
N THR A 725 1.56 20.11 3.15
CA THR A 725 2.75 19.28 2.99
C THR A 725 3.98 20.12 2.67
N LEU A 726 3.91 20.96 1.63
CA LEU A 726 5.07 21.71 1.13
C LEU A 726 5.45 22.95 1.93
N SER A 727 4.55 23.49 2.77
CA SER A 727 4.89 24.61 3.64
C SER A 727 5.95 24.28 4.70
N SER A 728 6.16 22.99 4.99
CA SER A 728 7.01 22.51 6.08
C SER A 728 8.23 21.69 5.62
N ILE A 729 8.27 21.26 4.36
CA ILE A 729 9.36 20.45 3.79
C ILE A 729 10.51 21.32 3.25
N ARG A 730 11.76 20.93 3.56
CA ARG A 730 12.98 21.55 3.03
C ARG A 730 13.99 20.48 2.63
N HIS A 731 13.96 20.09 1.36
CA HIS A 731 14.91 19.14 0.80
C HIS A 731 15.35 19.60 -0.60
N LEU A 732 16.55 19.21 -1.04
CA LEU A 732 17.07 19.59 -2.36
C LEU A 732 16.23 18.98 -3.49
N ASN A 733 15.75 17.74 -3.30
CA ASN A 733 14.98 16.97 -4.27
C ASN A 733 13.45 17.03 -4.10
N VAL A 734 12.93 18.07 -3.41
CA VAL A 734 11.49 18.32 -3.28
C VAL A 734 11.22 19.77 -3.71
N VAL A 735 10.15 20.00 -4.47
CA VAL A 735 9.81 21.31 -5.02
C VAL A 735 9.56 22.35 -3.92
N LYS A 736 10.02 23.59 -4.13
CA LYS A 736 9.83 24.69 -3.19
C LYS A 736 8.53 25.43 -3.48
N LEU A 737 7.60 25.42 -2.52
CA LEU A 737 6.46 26.33 -2.47
C LEU A 737 6.88 27.67 -1.82
N TYR A 738 6.64 28.78 -2.50
CA TYR A 738 6.90 30.14 -1.99
C TYR A 738 5.70 30.70 -1.23
N CYS A 739 4.52 30.70 -1.86
CA CYS A 739 3.28 31.22 -1.27
C CYS A 739 2.03 30.61 -1.95
N SER A 740 0.87 30.83 -1.34
CA SER A 740 -0.44 30.59 -1.95
C SER A 740 -1.26 31.89 -1.97
N ILE A 741 -2.01 32.11 -3.05
CA ILE A 741 -2.85 33.31 -3.25
C ILE A 741 -4.29 32.83 -3.54
N THR A 742 -5.29 33.34 -2.83
CA THR A 742 -6.68 32.85 -2.93
C THR A 742 -7.70 33.99 -3.00
N SER A 743 -8.68 33.87 -3.88
CA SER A 743 -9.89 34.70 -3.98
C SER A 743 -11.15 33.87 -3.68
N ASP A 744 -12.33 34.46 -3.90
CA ASP A 744 -13.62 33.78 -3.73
C ASP A 744 -13.88 32.74 -4.83
N ASP A 745 -13.18 32.81 -5.95
CA ASP A 745 -13.39 31.99 -7.15
C ASP A 745 -12.13 31.27 -7.65
N SER A 746 -10.94 31.58 -7.11
CA SER A 746 -9.66 31.06 -7.58
C SER A 746 -8.67 30.76 -6.45
N SER A 747 -7.89 29.70 -6.63
CA SER A 747 -6.76 29.37 -5.77
C SER A 747 -5.47 29.25 -6.59
N LEU A 748 -4.40 29.90 -6.15
CA LEU A 748 -3.09 29.93 -6.80
C LEU A 748 -2.02 29.39 -5.85
N LEU A 749 -1.13 28.53 -6.36
CA LEU A 749 0.07 28.05 -5.68
C LEU A 749 1.30 28.52 -6.44
N VAL A 750 2.23 29.18 -5.76
CA VAL A 750 3.44 29.77 -6.36
C VAL A 750 4.66 28.96 -5.97
N TYR A 751 5.27 28.28 -6.94
CA TYR A 751 6.44 27.43 -6.80
C TYR A 751 7.70 28.08 -7.40
N GLU A 752 8.85 27.49 -7.11
CA GLU A 752 10.01 27.68 -7.97
C GLU A 752 9.73 27.17 -9.39
N TYR A 753 10.20 27.93 -10.38
CA TYR A 753 10.14 27.50 -11.77
C TYR A 753 11.27 26.51 -12.06
N LEU A 754 10.95 25.45 -12.79
CA LEU A 754 11.87 24.39 -13.17
C LEU A 754 11.90 24.32 -14.71
N PRO A 755 12.94 24.88 -15.34
CA PRO A 755 12.92 25.22 -16.77
C PRO A 755 13.02 24.01 -17.69
N LYS A 756 13.42 22.83 -17.19
CA LYS A 756 13.45 21.60 -17.98
C LYS A 756 12.12 20.82 -17.95
N GLY A 757 11.11 21.33 -17.25
CA GLY A 757 9.79 20.70 -17.20
C GLY A 757 9.78 19.38 -16.43
N SER A 758 8.88 18.47 -16.80
CA SER A 758 8.76 17.17 -16.15
C SER A 758 9.67 16.11 -16.78
N LEU A 759 10.08 15.12 -15.99
CA LEU A 759 10.83 13.96 -16.50
C LEU A 759 10.03 13.23 -17.59
N TRP A 760 8.70 13.14 -17.46
CA TRP A 760 7.82 12.57 -18.48
C TRP A 760 8.02 13.26 -19.85
N ASP A 761 8.02 14.59 -19.87
CA ASP A 761 8.13 15.37 -21.11
C ASP A 761 9.46 15.15 -21.81
N ILE A 762 10.57 15.07 -21.06
CA ILE A 762 11.88 14.84 -21.68
C ILE A 762 12.02 13.37 -22.11
N LEU A 763 11.60 12.43 -21.27
CA LEU A 763 11.81 11.00 -21.50
C LEU A 763 10.94 10.47 -22.66
N HIS A 764 9.76 11.05 -22.89
CA HIS A 764 8.79 10.59 -23.88
C HIS A 764 8.58 11.54 -25.06
N SER A 765 9.48 12.51 -25.25
CA SER A 765 9.49 13.41 -26.42
C SER A 765 10.75 13.23 -27.27
N CYS A 766 10.90 14.07 -28.31
CA CYS A 766 12.09 14.10 -29.16
C CYS A 766 13.36 14.47 -28.38
N GLU A 767 13.24 15.06 -27.18
CA GLU A 767 14.36 15.41 -26.30
C GLU A 767 14.96 14.23 -25.54
N LYS A 768 14.36 13.02 -25.64
CA LYS A 768 14.84 11.78 -25.02
C LYS A 768 16.32 11.47 -25.28
N SER A 769 16.81 11.85 -26.47
CA SER A 769 18.21 11.68 -26.88
C SER A 769 19.20 12.53 -26.06
N ASN A 770 18.72 13.58 -25.37
CA ASN A 770 19.53 14.44 -24.51
C ASN A 770 19.72 13.86 -23.09
N LEU A 771 19.00 12.77 -22.74
CA LEU A 771 19.10 12.08 -21.45
C LEU A 771 20.02 10.86 -21.55
N GLY A 772 21.33 11.09 -21.41
CA GLY A 772 22.31 10.02 -21.25
C GLY A 772 22.14 9.25 -19.92
N TRP A 773 22.73 8.07 -19.83
CA TRP A 773 22.56 7.18 -18.66
C TRP A 773 22.97 7.84 -17.34
N GLU A 774 24.09 8.56 -17.31
CA GLU A 774 24.56 9.24 -16.09
C GLU A 774 23.54 10.24 -15.56
N THR A 775 22.89 11.01 -16.45
CA THR A 775 21.81 11.94 -16.07
C THR A 775 20.58 11.18 -15.57
N ARG A 776 20.21 10.06 -16.22
CA ARG A 776 19.09 9.21 -15.76
C ARG A 776 19.36 8.60 -14.38
N TYR A 777 20.60 8.15 -14.14
CA TYR A 777 21.07 7.67 -12.85
C TYR A 777 20.98 8.77 -11.78
N ASP A 778 21.48 9.97 -12.07
CA ASP A 778 21.41 11.12 -11.17
C ASP A 778 19.96 11.51 -10.83
N ILE A 779 19.05 11.40 -11.80
CA ILE A 779 17.62 11.62 -11.61
C ILE A 779 17.01 10.53 -10.72
N ALA A 780 17.32 9.26 -10.98
CA ALA A 780 16.87 8.14 -10.14
C ALA A 780 17.34 8.31 -8.69
N LEU A 781 18.64 8.54 -8.49
CA LEU A 781 19.23 8.70 -7.17
C LEU A 781 18.69 9.94 -6.44
N GLY A 782 18.56 11.07 -7.14
CA GLY A 782 18.02 12.30 -6.56
C GLY A 782 16.55 12.16 -6.15
N ALA A 783 15.71 11.53 -6.99
CA ALA A 783 14.32 11.26 -6.66
C ALA A 783 14.20 10.25 -5.50
N ALA A 784 15.02 9.21 -5.48
CA ALA A 784 15.08 8.24 -4.37
C ALA A 784 15.44 8.92 -3.05
N LYS A 785 16.44 9.82 -3.04
CA LYS A 785 16.81 10.64 -1.87
C LYS A 785 15.70 11.58 -1.43
N GLY A 786 14.94 12.15 -2.38
CA GLY A 786 13.75 12.93 -2.09
C GLY A 786 12.68 12.13 -1.36
N LEU A 787 12.37 10.93 -1.84
CA LEU A 787 11.38 10.02 -1.22
C LEU A 787 11.89 9.45 0.12
N GLU A 788 13.18 9.11 0.23
CA GLU A 788 13.78 8.70 1.51
C GLU A 788 13.64 9.80 2.56
N TYR A 789 13.90 11.05 2.20
CA TYR A 789 13.70 12.19 3.09
C TYR A 789 12.23 12.30 3.53
N LEU A 790 11.28 12.13 2.60
CA LEU A 790 9.86 12.17 2.93
C LEU A 790 9.46 11.03 3.88
N HIS A 791 9.94 9.80 3.66
CA HIS A 791 9.57 8.63 4.46
C HIS A 791 10.32 8.52 5.79
N HIS A 792 11.56 9.00 5.86
CA HIS A 792 12.47 8.70 6.98
C HIS A 792 13.27 9.91 7.51
N GLY A 793 13.36 11.00 6.75
CA GLY A 793 14.18 12.17 7.08
C GLY A 793 13.43 13.33 7.74
N TYR A 794 12.10 13.27 7.80
CA TYR A 794 11.23 14.29 8.39
C TYR A 794 10.61 13.81 9.71
N GLU A 795 10.29 14.74 10.63
CA GLU A 795 9.74 14.41 11.97
C GLU A 795 8.46 13.54 11.91
N ARG A 796 7.76 13.56 10.78
CA ARG A 796 6.58 12.74 10.47
C ARG A 796 6.72 12.19 9.05
N PRO A 797 6.68 10.86 8.81
CA PRO A 797 6.78 10.32 7.46
C PRO A 797 5.69 10.88 6.54
N VAL A 798 6.04 11.33 5.34
CA VAL A 798 5.11 11.85 4.33
C VAL A 798 5.01 10.84 3.19
N ILE A 799 3.83 10.27 2.98
CA ILE A 799 3.53 9.40 1.84
C ILE A 799 2.99 10.28 0.71
N HIS A 800 3.63 10.27 -0.45
CA HIS A 800 3.28 11.11 -1.60
C HIS A 800 1.99 10.65 -2.29
N ARG A 801 1.80 9.34 -2.47
CA ARG A 801 0.63 8.66 -3.07
C ARG A 801 0.38 8.90 -4.56
N ASP A 802 1.12 9.81 -5.20
CA ASP A 802 1.09 10.03 -6.65
C ASP A 802 2.48 10.23 -7.25
N VAL A 803 3.41 9.32 -6.93
CA VAL A 803 4.76 9.33 -7.52
C VAL A 803 4.67 8.85 -8.96
N LYS A 804 5.12 9.68 -9.91
CA LYS A 804 5.16 9.38 -11.35
C LYS A 804 6.16 10.30 -12.04
N SER A 805 6.63 9.94 -13.23
CA SER A 805 7.64 10.74 -13.93
C SER A 805 7.12 12.13 -14.35
N SER A 806 5.80 12.35 -14.49
CA SER A 806 5.24 13.71 -14.71
C SER A 806 5.29 14.60 -13.47
N ASN A 807 5.42 14.01 -12.28
CA ASN A 807 5.50 14.71 -10.99
C ASN A 807 6.95 14.85 -10.50
N ILE A 808 7.93 14.43 -11.30
CA ILE A 808 9.36 14.68 -11.06
C ILE A 808 9.80 15.77 -12.03
N LEU A 809 9.98 16.98 -11.51
CA LEU A 809 10.37 18.15 -12.30
C LEU A 809 11.89 18.34 -12.28
N LEU A 810 12.44 18.92 -13.34
CA LEU A 810 13.90 19.00 -13.56
C LEU A 810 14.36 20.46 -13.62
N ASP A 811 15.41 20.78 -12.87
CA ASP A 811 16.05 22.10 -12.96
C ASP A 811 17.04 22.20 -14.14
N GLU A 812 17.70 23.36 -14.27
CA GLU A 812 18.66 23.64 -15.35
C GLU A 812 19.78 22.59 -15.46
N SER A 813 20.13 21.94 -14.35
CA SER A 813 21.18 20.92 -14.27
C SER A 813 20.62 19.49 -14.28
N PHE A 814 19.36 19.30 -14.72
CA PHE A 814 18.65 18.01 -14.70
C PHE A 814 18.54 17.39 -13.30
N LYS A 815 18.65 18.19 -12.22
CA LYS A 815 18.45 17.66 -10.87
C LYS A 815 16.95 17.55 -10.57
N PRO A 816 16.49 16.40 -10.04
CA PRO A 816 15.07 16.12 -9.86
C PRO A 816 14.49 16.79 -8.62
N ARG A 817 13.24 17.23 -8.74
CA ARG A 817 12.39 17.71 -7.64
C ARG A 817 11.03 17.04 -7.70
N ILE A 818 10.68 16.33 -6.65
CA ILE A 818 9.35 15.74 -6.50
C ILE A 818 8.35 16.88 -6.29
N ALA A 819 7.25 16.87 -7.04
CA ALA A 819 6.21 17.87 -7.08
C ALA A 819 4.81 17.24 -7.02
N ASP A 820 3.78 18.08 -6.89
CA ASP A 820 2.36 17.71 -6.90
C ASP A 820 1.92 16.85 -5.69
N PHE A 821 1.90 17.50 -4.52
CA PHE A 821 1.55 16.89 -3.24
C PHE A 821 0.03 16.94 -2.95
N GLY A 822 -0.79 17.12 -3.99
CA GLY A 822 -2.24 17.22 -3.89
C GLY A 822 -2.93 15.98 -3.29
N LEU A 823 -2.26 14.83 -3.34
CA LEU A 823 -2.73 13.55 -2.78
C LEU A 823 -1.94 13.08 -1.54
N ALA A 824 -0.90 13.82 -1.14
CA ALA A 824 0.04 13.42 -0.09
C ALA A 824 -0.63 13.28 1.30
N LYS A 825 -0.04 12.41 2.14
CA LYS A 825 -0.51 12.07 3.49
C LYS A 825 0.67 12.11 4.46
N ILE A 826 0.53 12.83 5.57
CA ILE A 826 1.54 12.93 6.64
C ILE A 826 1.18 11.92 7.75
N LEU A 827 2.03 10.95 8.04
CA LEU A 827 1.88 9.92 9.07
C LEU A 827 2.24 10.46 10.46
N GLN A 828 1.45 10.16 11.48
CA GLN A 828 1.71 10.64 12.85
C GLN A 828 2.67 9.70 13.59
N ALA A 829 3.77 10.26 14.12
CA ALA A 829 4.78 9.52 14.88
C ALA A 829 4.38 9.43 16.36
N ASN A 830 3.58 8.42 16.74
CA ASN A 830 3.70 7.64 17.99
C ASN A 830 2.55 6.61 18.09
N ASN A 831 2.94 5.36 18.40
CA ASN A 831 2.15 4.13 18.52
C ASN A 831 1.70 3.47 17.21
N GLY A 832 2.50 2.50 16.72
CA GLY A 832 2.23 1.27 15.93
C GLY A 832 0.87 0.97 15.24
N GLY A 833 0.02 1.95 14.96
CA GLY A 833 -1.27 1.82 14.30
C GLY A 833 -1.22 2.39 12.89
N LEU A 834 -1.52 1.56 11.90
CA LEU A 834 -1.60 1.94 10.48
C LEU A 834 -2.78 2.92 10.27
N ASP A 835 -2.49 4.15 9.84
CA ASP A 835 -3.50 5.11 9.38
C ASP A 835 -4.13 4.63 8.05
N SER A 836 -5.35 4.12 8.06
CA SER A 836 -6.13 3.77 6.87
C SER A 836 -6.61 5.02 6.11
N THR A 837 -6.83 4.90 4.80
CA THR A 837 -7.49 5.94 3.98
C THR A 837 -8.36 5.26 2.93
N HIS A 838 -9.66 5.52 2.96
CA HIS A 838 -10.71 4.86 2.14
C HIS A 838 -10.80 5.36 0.67
N VAL A 839 -9.74 5.98 0.13
CA VAL A 839 -9.76 6.52 -1.24
C VAL A 839 -8.54 6.01 -1.99
N VAL A 840 -8.77 5.18 -3.02
CA VAL A 840 -7.76 4.82 -4.02
C VAL A 840 -7.32 6.13 -4.69
N ALA A 841 -6.07 6.53 -4.46
CA ALA A 841 -5.52 7.78 -4.94
C ALA A 841 -4.14 7.51 -5.55
N GLY A 842 -3.92 8.02 -6.76
CA GLY A 842 -2.71 7.80 -7.54
C GLY A 842 -3.05 7.69 -9.02
N THR A 843 -2.04 7.73 -9.87
CA THR A 843 -2.21 7.72 -11.33
C THR A 843 -2.18 6.30 -11.88
N TYR A 844 -3.17 5.95 -12.68
CA TYR A 844 -3.26 4.65 -13.37
C TYR A 844 -1.95 4.29 -14.07
N GLY A 845 -1.43 3.08 -13.82
CA GLY A 845 -0.09 2.62 -14.23
C GLY A 845 1.01 2.76 -13.17
N TYR A 846 0.82 3.60 -12.14
CA TYR A 846 1.75 3.76 -11.02
C TYR A 846 1.17 3.29 -9.67
N ILE A 847 -0.13 2.99 -9.61
CA ILE A 847 -0.81 2.60 -8.37
C ILE A 847 -0.36 1.20 -7.94
N ALA A 848 0.02 1.07 -6.67
CA ALA A 848 0.38 -0.20 -6.07
C ALA A 848 -0.84 -1.14 -5.96
N PRO A 849 -0.69 -2.44 -6.27
CA PRO A 849 -1.82 -3.36 -6.38
C PRO A 849 -2.66 -3.49 -5.09
N GLU A 850 -2.04 -3.36 -3.92
CA GLU A 850 -2.70 -3.47 -2.62
C GLU A 850 -3.68 -2.35 -2.28
N TYR A 851 -3.71 -1.27 -3.06
CA TYR A 851 -4.75 -0.25 -2.95
C TYR A 851 -6.14 -0.79 -3.27
N GLY A 852 -6.23 -1.88 -4.06
CA GLY A 852 -7.49 -2.54 -4.40
C GLY A 852 -8.13 -3.29 -3.24
N TYR A 853 -7.33 -3.87 -2.33
CA TYR A 853 -7.85 -4.85 -1.34
C TYR A 853 -7.50 -4.57 0.13
N THR A 854 -6.57 -3.66 0.47
CA THR A 854 -6.13 -3.49 1.88
C THR A 854 -6.57 -2.20 2.58
N SER A 855 -7.07 -1.16 1.89
CA SER A 855 -7.34 0.19 2.45
C SER A 855 -6.22 0.79 3.34
N LYS A 856 -5.05 0.16 3.37
CA LYS A 856 -3.89 0.44 4.22
C LYS A 856 -2.86 1.14 3.35
N VAL A 857 -2.72 2.45 3.54
CA VAL A 857 -1.72 3.26 2.85
C VAL A 857 -0.50 3.35 3.74
N ASN A 858 0.58 2.67 3.34
CA ASN A 858 1.89 2.77 3.96
C ASN A 858 2.92 3.28 2.93
N GLU A 859 4.13 3.55 3.37
CA GLU A 859 5.21 4.07 2.52
C GLU A 859 5.57 3.15 1.34
N LYS A 860 5.17 1.87 1.38
CA LYS A 860 5.44 0.88 0.32
C LYS A 860 4.66 1.14 -0.97
N CYS A 861 3.61 1.96 -0.95
CA CYS A 861 2.93 2.35 -2.18
C CYS A 861 3.77 3.31 -3.01
N ASP A 862 4.42 4.29 -2.38
CA ASP A 862 5.38 5.19 -3.04
C ASP A 862 6.60 4.41 -3.57
N VAL A 863 7.04 3.37 -2.84
CA VAL A 863 8.12 2.47 -3.30
C VAL A 863 7.72 1.79 -4.62
N TYR A 864 6.49 1.26 -4.70
CA TYR A 864 5.99 0.65 -5.95
C TYR A 864 5.94 1.66 -7.09
N SER A 865 5.31 2.81 -6.86
CA SER A 865 5.20 3.87 -7.85
C SER A 865 6.56 4.37 -8.33
N PHE A 866 7.55 4.45 -7.43
CA PHE A 866 8.93 4.78 -7.77
C PHE A 866 9.62 3.66 -8.58
N GLY A 867 9.34 2.39 -8.27
CA GLY A 867 9.78 1.26 -9.08
C GLY A 867 9.33 1.36 -10.54
N VAL A 868 8.09 1.80 -10.79
CA VAL A 868 7.59 2.08 -12.14
C VAL A 868 8.39 3.20 -12.82
N VAL A 869 8.71 4.29 -12.09
CA VAL A 869 9.56 5.38 -12.62
C VAL A 869 10.97 4.88 -13.00
N LEU A 870 11.56 3.99 -12.19
CA LEU A 870 12.84 3.37 -12.52
C LEU A 870 12.77 2.53 -13.80
N MET A 871 11.66 1.81 -14.01
CA MET A 871 11.43 1.08 -15.26
C MET A 871 11.30 2.03 -16.44
N GLU A 872 10.61 3.17 -16.32
CA GLU A 872 10.58 4.18 -17.38
C GLU A 872 11.99 4.70 -17.68
N LEU A 873 12.82 5.02 -16.68
CA LEU A 873 14.18 5.54 -16.89
C LEU A 873 15.08 4.53 -17.62
N VAL A 874 14.99 3.24 -17.28
CA VAL A 874 15.80 2.19 -17.91
C VAL A 874 15.34 1.89 -19.33
N THR A 875 14.02 1.83 -19.55
CA THR A 875 13.43 1.36 -20.83
C THR A 875 13.16 2.51 -21.80
N GLY A 876 13.00 3.72 -21.27
CA GLY A 876 12.51 4.89 -21.99
C GLY A 876 11.10 4.70 -22.56
N LYS A 877 10.31 3.78 -22.00
CA LYS A 877 8.91 3.52 -22.39
C LYS A 877 7.96 4.06 -21.34
N LYS A 878 6.72 4.36 -21.74
CA LYS A 878 5.67 4.84 -20.83
C LYS A 878 5.21 3.68 -19.94
N PRO A 879 4.62 3.96 -18.76
CA PRO A 879 4.09 2.96 -17.85
C PRO A 879 2.93 2.16 -18.44
N ILE A 880 2.18 2.79 -19.35
CA ILE A 880 1.07 2.18 -20.07
C ILE A 880 1.27 2.38 -21.57
N GLU A 881 1.47 1.29 -22.30
CA GLU A 881 1.53 1.30 -23.76
C GLU A 881 0.74 0.14 -24.35
N ALA A 882 0.15 0.35 -25.53
CA ALA A 882 -0.62 -0.69 -26.22
C ALA A 882 0.25 -1.88 -26.65
N GLU A 883 1.55 -1.66 -26.84
CA GLU A 883 2.53 -2.69 -27.18
C GLU A 883 2.86 -3.64 -26.03
N PHE A 884 2.40 -3.38 -24.80
CA PHE A 884 2.62 -4.24 -23.64
C PHE A 884 1.64 -5.42 -23.54
N GLY A 885 0.71 -5.56 -24.48
CA GLY A 885 -0.30 -6.61 -24.45
C GLY A 885 -1.52 -6.25 -23.60
N GLU A 886 -2.27 -7.24 -23.12
CA GLU A 886 -3.60 -7.04 -22.55
C GLU A 886 -3.63 -6.29 -21.21
N SER A 887 -2.61 -6.47 -20.35
CA SER A 887 -2.50 -5.72 -19.08
C SER A 887 -2.12 -4.24 -19.31
N LYS A 888 -1.53 -3.96 -20.48
CA LYS A 888 -1.03 -2.65 -20.91
C LYS A 888 -0.06 -2.01 -19.92
N ASP A 889 0.54 -2.74 -18.98
CA ASP A 889 1.38 -2.15 -17.92
C ASP A 889 2.86 -2.55 -18.02
N ILE A 890 3.74 -1.58 -17.73
CA ILE A 890 5.20 -1.74 -17.86
C ILE A 890 5.76 -2.75 -16.86
N VAL A 891 5.13 -2.94 -15.69
CA VAL A 891 5.64 -3.86 -14.65
C VAL A 891 5.50 -5.29 -15.14
N ASN A 892 4.32 -5.64 -15.66
CA ASN A 892 4.08 -6.93 -16.30
C ASN A 892 4.91 -7.08 -17.58
N TRP A 893 5.00 -6.04 -18.42
CA TRP A 893 5.83 -6.08 -19.62
C TRP A 893 7.30 -6.36 -19.31
N VAL A 894 7.90 -5.62 -18.37
CA VAL A 894 9.29 -5.84 -17.93
C VAL A 894 9.43 -7.25 -17.35
N SER A 895 8.50 -7.68 -16.48
CA SER A 895 8.51 -9.03 -15.88
C SER A 895 8.52 -10.13 -16.94
N ASN A 896 7.74 -9.96 -18.01
CA ASN A 896 7.68 -10.89 -19.14
C ASN A 896 8.94 -10.89 -20.02
N HIS A 897 9.83 -9.90 -19.86
CA HIS A 897 11.10 -9.80 -20.59
C HIS A 897 12.33 -10.15 -19.71
N LEU A 898 12.14 -10.64 -18.48
CA LEU A 898 13.23 -11.04 -17.57
C LEU A 898 13.84 -12.43 -17.84
N ASN A 899 13.41 -13.06 -18.93
CA ASN A 899 13.70 -14.46 -19.22
C ASN A 899 15.17 -14.77 -19.49
N SER A 900 15.94 -13.85 -20.06
CA SER A 900 17.34 -14.08 -20.45
C SER A 900 18.18 -12.81 -20.32
N LYS A 901 19.52 -12.93 -20.29
CA LYS A 901 20.39 -11.74 -20.26
C LYS A 901 20.17 -10.89 -21.51
N GLU A 902 19.98 -11.51 -22.67
CA GLU A 902 19.73 -10.86 -23.95
C GLU A 902 18.38 -10.13 -23.95
N SER A 903 17.29 -10.77 -23.50
CA SER A 903 15.97 -10.13 -23.41
C SER A 903 15.93 -8.98 -22.41
N VAL A 904 16.63 -9.11 -21.29
CA VAL A 904 16.78 -8.01 -20.31
C VAL A 904 17.57 -6.84 -20.92
N MET A 905 18.55 -7.11 -21.77
CA MET A 905 19.30 -6.07 -22.50
C MET A 905 18.48 -5.40 -23.61
N GLU A 906 17.52 -6.13 -24.19
CA GLU A 906 16.56 -5.59 -25.18
C GLU A 906 15.54 -4.63 -24.54
N VAL A 907 15.23 -4.83 -23.26
CA VAL A 907 14.37 -3.94 -22.46
C VAL A 907 15.04 -2.59 -22.21
N VAL A 908 16.39 -2.56 -22.11
CA VAL A 908 17.15 -1.33 -21.93
C VAL A 908 17.02 -0.44 -23.16
N ASP A 909 16.71 0.84 -22.91
CA ASP A 909 16.58 1.86 -23.95
C ASP A 909 17.79 1.88 -24.88
N LYS A 910 17.55 1.81 -26.19
CA LYS A 910 18.61 1.81 -27.22
C LYS A 910 19.45 3.09 -27.23
N ASN A 911 18.95 4.18 -26.64
CA ASN A 911 19.68 5.43 -26.48
C ASN A 911 20.67 5.41 -25.30
N ILE A 912 20.64 4.38 -24.45
CA ILE A 912 21.65 4.16 -23.41
C ILE A 912 22.89 3.54 -24.08
N GLY A 913 24.03 4.22 -23.94
CA GLY A 913 25.29 3.76 -24.54
C GLY A 913 25.69 2.36 -24.05
N GLU A 914 26.26 1.56 -24.94
CA GLU A 914 26.55 0.12 -24.71
C GLU A 914 27.32 -0.13 -23.40
N MET A 915 28.27 0.74 -23.06
CA MET A 915 29.08 0.65 -21.84
C MET A 915 28.27 0.76 -20.53
N TYR A 916 27.07 1.35 -20.58
CA TYR A 916 26.22 1.60 -19.41
C TYR A 916 25.03 0.66 -19.32
N ARG A 917 24.84 -0.25 -20.29
CA ARG A 917 23.67 -1.14 -20.31
C ARG A 917 23.64 -2.09 -19.13
N GLU A 918 24.80 -2.61 -18.70
CA GLU A 918 24.88 -3.44 -17.50
C GLU A 918 24.50 -2.66 -16.22
N ASP A 919 24.86 -1.38 -16.13
CA ASP A 919 24.46 -0.52 -15.02
C ASP A 919 22.95 -0.22 -15.05
N ALA A 920 22.38 -0.05 -16.25
CA ALA A 920 20.94 0.07 -16.45
C ALA A 920 20.17 -1.19 -16.02
N VAL A 921 20.72 -2.37 -16.29
CA VAL A 921 20.16 -3.64 -15.82
C VAL A 921 20.22 -3.76 -14.30
N LYS A 922 21.30 -3.29 -13.64
CA LYS A 922 21.35 -3.25 -12.17
C LYS A 922 20.22 -2.37 -11.62
N MET A 923 19.99 -1.20 -12.21
CA MET A 923 18.89 -0.32 -11.81
C MET A 923 17.51 -0.94 -12.06
N LEU A 924 17.35 -1.71 -13.14
CA LEU A 924 16.13 -2.47 -13.42
C LEU A 924 15.84 -3.52 -12.34
N ARG A 925 16.88 -4.17 -11.79
CA ARG A 925 16.73 -5.12 -10.67
C ARG A 925 16.19 -4.43 -9.41
N VAL A 926 16.67 -3.22 -9.12
CA VAL A 926 16.12 -2.40 -8.03
C VAL A 926 14.65 -2.07 -8.30
N ALA A 927 14.31 -1.72 -9.53
CA ALA A 927 12.94 -1.44 -9.94
C ALA A 927 12.01 -2.62 -9.69
N ILE A 928 12.43 -3.83 -10.07
CA ILE A 928 11.65 -5.08 -9.89
C ILE A 928 11.38 -5.36 -8.41
N LEU A 929 12.38 -5.18 -7.53
CA LEU A 929 12.19 -5.33 -6.08
C LEU A 929 11.21 -4.29 -5.54
N CYS A 930 11.25 -3.07 -6.05
CA CYS A 930 10.32 -2.01 -5.67
C CYS A 930 8.88 -2.31 -6.10
N THR A 931 8.67 -2.97 -7.23
CA THR A 931 7.34 -3.30 -7.78
C THR A 931 6.82 -4.68 -7.36
N ALA A 932 7.38 -5.31 -6.33
CA ALA A 932 6.89 -6.60 -5.84
C ALA A 932 5.39 -6.52 -5.46
N LYS A 933 4.58 -7.52 -5.85
CA LYS A 933 3.12 -7.52 -5.60
C LYS A 933 2.79 -7.39 -4.10
N GLN A 934 3.50 -8.11 -3.24
CA GLN A 934 3.34 -8.02 -1.78
C GLN A 934 4.10 -6.81 -1.21
N PRO A 935 3.44 -5.89 -0.46
CA PRO A 935 4.08 -4.71 0.11
C PRO A 935 5.25 -5.04 1.05
N GLY A 936 5.16 -6.14 1.79
CA GLY A 936 6.19 -6.59 2.74
C GLY A 936 7.49 -7.05 2.07
N ARG A 937 7.45 -7.43 0.79
CA ARG A 937 8.64 -7.82 0.02
C ARG A 937 9.37 -6.63 -0.61
N ARG A 938 8.74 -5.45 -0.63
CA ARG A 938 9.35 -4.24 -1.18
C ARG A 938 10.40 -3.68 -0.21
N PRO A 939 11.55 -3.19 -0.69
CA PRO A 939 12.55 -2.52 0.13
C PRO A 939 11.99 -1.22 0.76
N THR A 940 12.67 -0.66 1.76
CA THR A 940 12.40 0.71 2.23
C THR A 940 13.06 1.71 1.28
N MET A 941 12.60 2.97 1.21
CA MET A 941 13.28 3.96 0.35
C MET A 941 14.74 4.18 0.75
N ARG A 942 15.09 4.03 2.03
CA ARG A 942 16.49 4.03 2.49
C ARG A 942 17.30 2.88 1.89
N SER A 943 16.75 1.67 1.87
CA SER A 943 17.39 0.53 1.20
C SER A 943 17.48 0.75 -0.32
N VAL A 944 16.47 1.36 -0.93
CA VAL A 944 16.48 1.70 -2.37
C VAL A 944 17.59 2.67 -2.71
N VAL A 945 17.79 3.73 -1.92
CA VAL A 945 18.91 4.67 -2.09
C VAL A 945 20.24 3.93 -2.06
N HIS A 946 20.47 3.07 -1.05
CA HIS A 946 21.69 2.27 -0.96
C HIS A 946 21.86 1.33 -2.16
N MET A 947 20.81 0.63 -2.59
CA MET A 947 20.89 -0.25 -3.76
C MET A 947 21.19 0.50 -5.06
N ILE A 948 20.72 1.74 -5.20
CA ILE A 948 21.05 2.60 -6.35
C ILE A 948 22.49 3.11 -6.25
N GLU A 949 22.97 3.45 -5.04
CA GLU A 949 24.36 3.83 -4.82
C GLU A 949 25.33 2.66 -5.08
N ASP A 950 24.98 1.44 -4.68
CA ASP A 950 25.77 0.22 -5.00
C ASP A 950 25.75 -0.12 -6.50
N ALA A 951 24.74 0.37 -7.22
CA ALA A 951 24.63 0.30 -8.68
C ALA A 951 25.26 1.52 -9.38
N GLU A 952 26.12 2.30 -8.71
CA GLU A 952 26.78 3.48 -9.30
C GLU A 952 27.51 3.12 -10.60
N PRO A 953 27.34 3.92 -11.68
CA PRO A 953 28.03 3.68 -12.94
C PRO A 953 29.55 3.73 -12.76
N CYS A 954 30.27 2.83 -13.42
CA CYS A 954 31.74 2.88 -13.43
C CYS A 954 32.23 4.18 -14.09
N ARG A 955 32.59 5.19 -13.28
CA ARG A 955 33.25 6.40 -13.75
C ARG A 955 34.69 6.08 -14.09
N LEU A 956 35.03 6.08 -15.37
CA LEU A 956 36.42 6.19 -15.81
C LEU A 956 36.95 7.53 -15.29
N MET A 957 37.72 7.51 -14.20
CA MET A 957 38.63 8.59 -13.85
C MET A 957 39.54 8.76 -15.06
N GLY A 958 39.29 9.81 -15.85
CA GLY A 958 40.10 10.15 -17.00
C GLY A 958 41.54 10.31 -16.54
N ILE A 959 42.37 9.30 -16.82
CA ILE A 959 43.81 9.48 -16.85
C ILE A 959 44.04 10.44 -18.00
N VAL A 960 44.23 11.72 -17.66
CA VAL A 960 44.80 12.69 -18.58
C VAL A 960 46.23 12.24 -18.84
N ILE A 961 46.41 11.42 -19.88
CA ILE A 961 47.73 11.22 -20.46
C ILE A 961 48.03 12.51 -21.22
N SER A 962 48.66 13.44 -20.53
CA SER A 962 49.37 14.54 -21.17
C SER A 962 50.50 13.93 -22.01
N LYS A 963 50.26 13.82 -23.32
CA LYS A 963 51.34 13.77 -24.31
C LYS A 963 52.05 15.12 -24.25
N GLU A 964 53.20 15.17 -23.58
CA GLU A 964 54.26 16.14 -23.90
C GLU A 964 55.62 15.65 -23.35
N VAL A 965 56.53 15.39 -24.30
CA VAL A 965 58.01 15.45 -24.23
C VAL A 965 58.74 14.48 -23.28
N MET A 966 59.20 13.33 -23.78
CA MET A 966 60.52 13.11 -24.41
C MET A 966 60.66 11.67 -24.91
#